data_AF-A0A8J2AZ45-F1
#
_entry.id   AF-A0A8J2AZ45-F1
#
_cell.length_a   1.000
_cell.length_b   1.000
_cell.length_c   1.000
_cell.angle_alpha   90.00
_cell.angle_beta   90.00
_cell.angle_gamma   90.00
#
_symmetry.space_group_name_H-M   'P 1'
#
loop_
_entity.id
_entity.type
_entity.pdbx_description
1 polymer ?
#
loop_
_entity_poly.entity_id
_entity_poly.type
_entity_poly.pdbx_seq_one_letter_code
_entity_poly.pdbx_strand_id
1 'polypeptide(L)'
;MAEAAATADGCQEWADPLEEEVLRTEQLEVLSALGKARYHETAQHVLKHFEDCLNRGKQSQIPEKVFEKKMAWLIYIFGALVAGHSQSMGSTRGRIEPTSNLQPGEPGYVTPPHVVNGELAARVFELIDLTDPQPGRQSLELAYLYFLEQFRKVYISETAKQMNDRSQVNERLASLLKCKDENEILGKVINKIGKNLQHRCAFETVLQKSLALFHELAAGINIVHTAERSPHLIVSGRLLLKNEMVQYMMQHHANPEFAFLYYTLKYGKFRTQYYHTLGKLLFMDGKDDAASQRQAFQKFMEPMTSVIDTVRMLAGKNQLKQEPEAKSRIIGLCRDLRGMTLACHGSESYGLLFNWLVQDANIAAAANNRIALFYQALDCFWDDHEVTTPLLKFMSEFCHNKTQRINFEQSSPNGILLFRQSSQILRTYGTRILAKDFGDSMQSVAGIGNVPTPNRKLYEEKYKGIGIALDLFSHSLNGGYCNFGVFDLYGDESLQVSMALALKMCLSIPNTELQAYQKTFKPFYVFLDITSKSHIKKIFELDATSLARLISCVEEGLLSFDVSVSMQCCSIVDNIVSYFIEHGKDLSTPLGQYMQSFLQQQPDSLKKILNLMFQLILAGEFSSTWSLSRPLLGLILLHQDEFLTLKERLIMQQIDERKEKLRNFFDELMHQVENSLSSRNRDHFTRQLYTFAQMVKSL
;
A
#
# COMPACT_ATOMS: atom_id res chain seq x y z
N MET A 1 2.71 -39.56 7.92
CA MET A 1 3.17 -38.16 8.02
C MET A 1 2.67 -37.50 9.30
N ALA A 2 1.37 -37.23 9.48
CA ALA A 2 0.87 -36.57 10.71
C ALA A 2 1.24 -37.28 12.02
N GLU A 3 1.26 -38.63 12.05
CA GLU A 3 1.73 -39.40 13.21
C GLU A 3 3.23 -39.20 13.46
N ALA A 4 4.06 -39.38 12.42
CA ALA A 4 5.51 -39.17 12.51
C ALA A 4 5.89 -37.72 12.88
N ALA A 5 5.17 -36.73 12.33
CA ALA A 5 5.40 -35.31 12.60
C ALA A 5 4.89 -34.86 13.98
N ALA A 6 4.01 -35.63 14.63
CA ALA A 6 3.54 -35.35 15.98
C ALA A 6 4.39 -36.04 17.06
N THR A 7 5.12 -37.10 16.70
CA THR A 7 6.01 -37.86 17.60
C THR A 7 7.48 -37.46 17.51
N ALA A 8 7.90 -36.79 16.42
CA ALA A 8 9.24 -36.27 16.26
C ALA A 8 9.43 -34.97 17.06
N ASP A 9 9.77 -35.07 18.34
CA ASP A 9 10.36 -33.94 19.08
C ASP A 9 11.80 -33.72 18.56
N GLY A 10 11.92 -32.88 17.51
CA GLY A 10 13.17 -32.21 17.13
C GLY A 10 14.33 -33.03 16.58
N CYS A 11 14.17 -34.33 16.25
CA CYS A 11 15.31 -35.21 15.96
C CYS A 11 15.43 -35.76 14.52
N GLN A 12 14.71 -35.23 13.53
CA GLN A 12 14.92 -35.60 12.12
C GLN A 12 14.65 -34.43 11.16
N GLU A 13 15.48 -34.31 10.13
CA GLU A 13 15.42 -33.37 8.99
C GLU A 13 14.18 -33.58 8.09
N TRP A 14 13.00 -33.76 8.66
CA TRP A 14 11.73 -33.80 7.92
C TRP A 14 10.98 -32.49 8.15
N ALA A 15 11.00 -31.62 7.14
CA ALA A 15 10.14 -30.45 7.10
C ALA A 15 8.67 -30.91 7.08
N ASP A 16 7.87 -30.49 8.05
CA ASP A 16 6.43 -30.79 8.08
C ASP A 16 5.74 -29.98 6.97
N PRO A 17 5.16 -30.62 5.93
CA PRO A 17 4.50 -29.89 4.85
C PRO A 17 3.27 -29.09 5.32
N LEU A 18 2.75 -29.32 6.53
CA LEU A 18 1.74 -28.44 7.13
C LEU A 18 2.31 -27.07 7.51
N GLU A 19 3.58 -26.99 7.86
CA GLU A 19 4.24 -25.76 8.28
C GLU A 19 4.72 -24.93 7.08
N GLU A 20 5.02 -25.59 5.95
CA GLU A 20 5.44 -24.93 4.71
C GLU A 20 4.25 -24.57 3.80
N GLU A 21 3.93 -23.27 3.71
CA GLU A 21 2.79 -22.79 2.90
C GLU A 21 2.93 -23.08 1.40
N VAL A 22 4.14 -22.99 0.84
CA VAL A 22 4.39 -23.21 -0.60
C VAL A 22 4.16 -24.69 -0.94
N LEU A 23 4.85 -25.59 -0.24
CA LEU A 23 4.73 -27.04 -0.44
C LEU A 23 3.29 -27.52 -0.23
N ARG A 24 2.61 -27.02 0.81
CA ARG A 24 1.20 -27.32 1.06
C ARG A 24 0.32 -26.88 -0.12
N THR A 25 0.55 -25.69 -0.67
CA THR A 25 -0.25 -25.16 -1.78
C THR A 25 -0.06 -26.00 -3.04
N GLU A 26 1.17 -26.34 -3.41
CA GLU A 26 1.47 -27.20 -4.57
C GLU A 26 0.81 -28.58 -4.44
N GLN A 27 0.89 -29.20 -3.26
CA GLN A 27 0.24 -30.50 -3.01
C GLN A 27 -1.29 -30.40 -3.11
N LEU A 28 -1.90 -29.34 -2.57
CA LEU A 28 -3.34 -29.13 -2.64
C LEU A 28 -3.82 -28.85 -4.06
N GLU A 29 -3.03 -28.17 -4.90
CA GLU A 29 -3.35 -27.96 -6.31
C GLU A 29 -3.36 -29.28 -7.10
N VAL A 30 -2.36 -30.14 -6.88
CA VAL A 30 -2.32 -31.48 -7.49
C VAL A 30 -3.51 -32.32 -7.01
N LEU A 31 -3.82 -32.32 -5.71
CA LEU A 31 -4.97 -33.04 -5.16
C LEU A 31 -6.29 -32.51 -5.70
N SER A 32 -6.42 -31.19 -5.87
CA SER A 32 -7.59 -30.56 -6.48
C SER A 32 -7.75 -31.02 -7.94
N ALA A 33 -6.66 -31.10 -8.71
CA ALA A 33 -6.66 -31.56 -10.09
C ALA A 33 -7.02 -33.06 -10.21
N LEU A 34 -6.42 -33.93 -9.38
CA LEU A 34 -6.70 -35.36 -9.36
C LEU A 34 -8.11 -35.66 -8.86
N GLY A 35 -8.56 -34.96 -7.82
CA GLY A 35 -9.89 -35.09 -7.25
C GLY A 35 -11.01 -34.82 -8.26
N LYS A 36 -10.78 -33.99 -9.29
CA LYS A 36 -11.74 -33.75 -10.37
C LYS A 36 -12.06 -35.02 -11.16
N ALA A 37 -11.10 -35.92 -11.33
CA ALA A 37 -11.27 -37.11 -12.18
C ALA A 37 -12.32 -38.09 -11.64
N ARG A 38 -12.40 -38.23 -10.31
CA ARG A 38 -13.40 -39.06 -9.61
C ARG A 38 -13.90 -38.36 -8.35
N TYR A 39 -14.58 -37.23 -8.56
CA TYR A 39 -14.93 -36.32 -7.48
C TYR A 39 -15.77 -36.95 -6.38
N HIS A 40 -16.85 -37.66 -6.73
CA HIS A 40 -17.76 -38.27 -5.75
C HIS A 40 -17.07 -39.34 -4.89
N GLU A 41 -16.40 -40.31 -5.53
CA GLU A 41 -15.65 -41.38 -4.84
C GLU A 41 -14.57 -40.82 -3.92
N THR A 42 -13.81 -39.83 -4.42
CA THR A 42 -12.71 -39.20 -3.66
C THR A 42 -13.26 -38.46 -2.44
N ALA A 43 -14.29 -37.63 -2.63
CA ALA A 43 -14.88 -36.86 -1.54
C ALA A 43 -15.48 -37.75 -0.45
N GLN A 44 -16.21 -38.82 -0.82
CA GLN A 44 -16.75 -39.78 0.15
C GLN A 44 -15.65 -40.52 0.91
N HIS A 45 -14.56 -40.89 0.23
CA HIS A 45 -13.45 -41.56 0.88
C HIS A 45 -12.77 -40.66 1.91
N VAL A 46 -12.49 -39.39 1.57
CA VAL A 46 -11.89 -38.42 2.51
C VAL A 46 -12.87 -38.11 3.64
N LEU A 47 -14.17 -38.01 3.37
CA LEU A 47 -15.22 -37.83 4.38
C LEU A 47 -15.22 -38.96 5.42
N LYS A 48 -15.10 -40.22 4.98
CA LYS A 48 -15.00 -41.37 5.89
C LYS A 48 -13.78 -41.28 6.81
N HIS A 49 -12.62 -40.85 6.29
CA HIS A 49 -11.41 -40.64 7.10
C HIS A 49 -11.57 -39.49 8.10
N PHE A 50 -12.29 -38.43 7.70
CA PHE A 50 -12.65 -37.34 8.60
C PHE A 50 -13.52 -37.82 9.76
N GLU A 51 -14.55 -38.61 9.50
CA GLU A 51 -15.43 -39.14 10.53
C GLU A 51 -14.70 -40.11 11.47
N ASP A 52 -13.85 -41.01 10.94
CA ASP A 52 -13.03 -41.90 11.76
C ASP A 52 -12.09 -41.11 12.67
N CYS A 53 -11.37 -40.13 12.11
CA CYS A 53 -10.45 -39.29 12.88
C CYS A 53 -11.19 -38.48 13.95
N LEU A 54 -12.37 -37.94 13.63
CA LEU A 54 -13.21 -37.21 14.58
C LEU A 54 -13.69 -38.10 15.73
N ASN A 55 -14.16 -39.31 15.44
CA ASN A 55 -14.66 -40.24 16.46
C ASN A 55 -13.53 -40.72 17.38
N ARG A 56 -12.37 -41.08 16.81
CA ARG A 56 -11.18 -41.47 17.58
C ARG A 56 -10.65 -40.33 18.42
N GLY A 57 -10.70 -39.09 17.92
CA GLY A 57 -10.36 -37.89 18.68
C GLY A 57 -11.30 -37.65 19.85
N LYS A 58 -12.62 -37.74 19.65
CA LYS A 58 -13.63 -37.60 20.73
C LYS A 58 -13.48 -38.67 21.81
N GLN A 59 -13.13 -39.89 21.42
CA GLN A 59 -12.89 -41.02 22.33
C GLN A 59 -11.48 -40.99 22.95
N SER A 60 -10.68 -39.94 22.70
CA SER A 60 -9.29 -39.80 23.18
C SER A 60 -8.38 -41.00 22.83
N GLN A 61 -8.67 -41.69 21.72
CA GLN A 61 -7.92 -42.86 21.25
C GLN A 61 -6.64 -42.49 20.48
N ILE A 62 -6.48 -41.21 20.14
CA ILE A 62 -5.30 -40.68 19.45
C ILE A 62 -4.77 -39.47 20.22
N PRO A 63 -3.43 -39.29 20.28
CA PRO A 63 -2.84 -38.12 20.92
C PRO A 63 -3.36 -36.82 20.30
N GLU A 64 -3.54 -35.80 21.13
CA GLU A 64 -4.14 -34.52 20.72
C GLU A 64 -3.39 -33.85 19.56
N LYS A 65 -2.05 -33.86 19.58
CA LYS A 65 -1.20 -33.35 18.49
C LYS A 65 -1.41 -34.11 17.17
N VAL A 66 -1.58 -35.43 17.25
CA VAL A 66 -1.82 -36.29 16.07
C VAL A 66 -3.21 -35.98 15.50
N PHE A 67 -4.21 -35.87 16.37
CA PHE A 67 -5.56 -35.48 15.99
C PHE A 67 -5.55 -34.12 15.27
N GLU A 68 -4.90 -33.11 15.84
CA GLU A 68 -4.80 -31.78 15.23
C GLU A 68 -4.20 -31.84 13.82
N LYS A 69 -3.03 -32.45 13.66
CA LYS A 69 -2.35 -32.52 12.35
C LYS A 69 -3.16 -33.31 11.32
N LYS A 70 -3.79 -34.41 11.71
CA LYS A 70 -4.67 -35.19 10.82
C LYS A 70 -5.89 -34.39 10.39
N MET A 71 -6.56 -33.74 11.34
CA MET A 71 -7.74 -32.93 11.05
C MET A 71 -7.42 -31.73 10.17
N ALA A 72 -6.29 -31.04 10.43
CA ALA A 72 -5.84 -29.93 9.61
C ALA A 72 -5.67 -30.34 8.14
N TRP A 73 -4.96 -31.45 7.87
CA TRP A 73 -4.82 -32.00 6.51
C TRP A 73 -6.17 -32.30 5.86
N LEU A 74 -7.07 -32.97 6.58
CA LEU A 74 -8.38 -33.34 6.04
C LEU A 74 -9.22 -32.10 5.67
N ILE A 75 -9.16 -31.04 6.48
CA ILE A 75 -9.83 -29.76 6.19
C ILE A 75 -9.19 -29.05 4.99
N TYR A 76 -7.86 -29.05 4.88
CA TYR A 76 -7.17 -28.53 3.71
C TYR A 76 -7.59 -29.27 2.43
N ILE A 77 -7.65 -30.61 2.48
CA ILE A 77 -8.11 -31.45 1.37
C ILE A 77 -9.57 -31.15 1.02
N PHE A 78 -10.45 -31.01 2.01
CA PHE A 78 -11.84 -30.58 1.77
C PHE A 78 -11.90 -29.23 1.05
N GLY A 79 -11.09 -28.25 1.48
CA GLY A 79 -11.01 -26.95 0.81
C GLY A 79 -10.54 -27.06 -0.65
N ALA A 80 -9.52 -27.90 -0.91
CA ALA A 80 -9.01 -28.13 -2.26
C ALA A 80 -10.02 -28.84 -3.19
N LEU A 81 -10.79 -29.80 -2.64
CA LEU A 81 -11.87 -30.48 -3.36
C LEU A 81 -13.01 -29.51 -3.70
N VAL A 82 -13.43 -28.67 -2.75
CA VAL A 82 -14.43 -27.62 -2.96
C VAL A 82 -13.97 -26.66 -4.07
N ALA A 83 -12.73 -26.16 -3.98
CA ALA A 83 -12.16 -25.22 -4.95
C ALA A 83 -12.04 -25.81 -6.37
N GLY A 84 -11.61 -27.07 -6.47
CA GLY A 84 -11.40 -27.74 -7.75
C GLY A 84 -12.67 -27.81 -8.60
N HIS A 85 -13.83 -27.99 -7.97
CA HIS A 85 -15.08 -28.11 -8.71
C HIS A 85 -15.50 -26.82 -9.43
N SER A 86 -15.15 -25.63 -8.90
CA SER A 86 -15.56 -24.34 -9.47
C SER A 86 -14.91 -24.02 -10.82
N GLN A 87 -13.68 -24.45 -11.06
CA GLN A 87 -12.93 -24.14 -12.29
C GLN A 87 -13.37 -24.96 -13.53
N SER A 88 -14.01 -26.11 -13.34
CA SER A 88 -14.42 -27.01 -14.44
C SER A 88 -15.65 -26.50 -15.22
N MET A 89 -16.46 -25.65 -14.60
CA MET A 89 -17.72 -25.16 -15.18
C MET A 89 -17.53 -24.00 -16.17
N GLY A 90 -16.37 -23.33 -16.16
CA GLY A 90 -16.08 -22.22 -17.10
C GLY A 90 -15.51 -22.66 -18.46
N SER A 91 -14.92 -23.86 -18.54
CA SER A 91 -14.23 -24.34 -19.75
C SER A 91 -14.93 -25.50 -20.45
N THR A 92 -15.99 -26.08 -19.86
CA THR A 92 -16.68 -27.24 -20.43
C THR A 92 -18.16 -26.92 -20.64
N ARG A 93 -18.47 -26.26 -21.75
CA ARG A 93 -19.80 -26.29 -22.41
C ARG A 93 -20.10 -27.69 -22.98
N GLY A 94 -19.63 -28.76 -22.33
CA GLY A 94 -19.65 -30.13 -22.81
C GLY A 94 -20.42 -31.03 -21.85
N ARG A 95 -21.68 -31.31 -22.22
CA ARG A 95 -22.47 -32.50 -21.85
C ARG A 95 -22.24 -33.05 -20.43
N ILE A 96 -22.95 -32.50 -19.45
CA ILE A 96 -23.61 -33.36 -18.48
C ILE A 96 -25.08 -33.31 -18.89
N GLU A 97 -25.59 -34.42 -19.40
CA GLU A 97 -27.01 -34.58 -19.70
C GLU A 97 -27.83 -34.28 -18.43
N PRO A 98 -29.00 -33.65 -18.54
CA PRO A 98 -29.88 -33.45 -17.41
C PRO A 98 -30.43 -34.82 -16.98
N THR A 99 -29.78 -35.50 -16.05
CA THR A 99 -30.43 -36.50 -15.20
C THR A 99 -31.25 -35.76 -14.15
N SER A 100 -32.17 -34.88 -14.58
CA SER A 100 -32.94 -34.01 -13.70
C SER A 100 -34.17 -34.69 -13.10
N ASN A 101 -34.43 -35.97 -13.41
CA ASN A 101 -35.67 -36.64 -12.97
C ASN A 101 -35.46 -37.93 -12.17
N LEU A 102 -34.21 -38.37 -11.93
CA LEU A 102 -33.95 -39.54 -11.09
C LEU A 102 -33.92 -39.15 -9.61
N GLN A 103 -34.66 -39.87 -8.77
CA GLN A 103 -34.71 -39.61 -7.32
C GLN A 103 -33.55 -40.29 -6.59
N PRO A 104 -33.14 -39.77 -5.40
CA PRO A 104 -32.14 -40.43 -4.58
C PRO A 104 -32.53 -41.90 -4.30
N GLY A 105 -31.72 -42.85 -4.75
CA GLY A 105 -31.97 -44.30 -4.58
C GLY A 105 -32.30 -45.07 -5.85
N GLU A 106 -32.45 -44.41 -7.00
CA GLU A 106 -32.62 -45.09 -8.30
C GLU A 106 -31.28 -45.54 -8.90
N PRO A 107 -31.22 -46.72 -9.56
CA PRO A 107 -29.99 -47.20 -10.19
C PRO A 107 -29.54 -46.24 -11.29
N GLY A 108 -28.30 -45.74 -11.18
CA GLY A 108 -27.75 -44.72 -12.09
C GLY A 108 -27.87 -43.27 -11.57
N TYR A 109 -28.49 -43.04 -10.40
CA TYR A 109 -28.46 -41.73 -9.74
C TYR A 109 -27.05 -41.39 -9.27
N VAL A 110 -26.51 -40.28 -9.76
CA VAL A 110 -25.23 -39.71 -9.30
C VAL A 110 -25.53 -38.47 -8.47
N THR A 111 -25.14 -38.49 -7.20
CA THR A 111 -25.31 -37.34 -6.31
C THR A 111 -24.63 -36.11 -6.91
N PRO A 112 -25.36 -35.00 -7.09
CA PRO A 112 -24.77 -33.80 -7.66
C PRO A 112 -23.57 -33.30 -6.83
N PRO A 113 -22.47 -32.85 -7.45
CA PRO A 113 -21.26 -32.42 -6.75
C PRO A 113 -21.48 -31.32 -5.69
N HIS A 114 -22.47 -30.44 -5.89
CA HIS A 114 -22.81 -29.41 -4.92
C HIS A 114 -23.41 -29.96 -3.62
N VAL A 115 -24.09 -31.11 -3.66
CA VAL A 115 -24.62 -31.80 -2.48
C VAL A 115 -23.46 -32.36 -1.65
N VAL A 116 -22.50 -33.01 -2.33
CA VAL A 116 -21.29 -33.54 -1.70
C VAL A 116 -20.48 -32.42 -1.03
N ASN A 117 -20.26 -31.30 -1.73
CA ASN A 117 -19.60 -30.13 -1.13
C ASN A 117 -20.36 -29.58 0.09
N GLY A 118 -21.70 -29.60 0.07
CA GLY A 118 -22.52 -29.20 1.20
C GLY A 118 -22.36 -30.10 2.42
N GLU A 119 -22.23 -31.41 2.21
CA GLU A 119 -21.93 -32.37 3.27
C GLU A 119 -20.53 -32.14 3.87
N LEU A 120 -19.51 -31.93 3.03
CA LEU A 120 -18.16 -31.59 3.49
C LEU A 120 -18.17 -30.30 4.32
N ALA A 121 -18.86 -29.26 3.83
CA ALA A 121 -18.99 -27.99 4.54
C ALA A 121 -19.70 -28.14 5.89
N ALA A 122 -20.80 -28.90 5.95
CA ALA A 122 -21.51 -29.17 7.19
C ALA A 122 -20.60 -29.77 8.25
N ARG A 123 -19.78 -30.76 7.89
CA ARG A 123 -18.81 -31.38 8.81
C ARG A 123 -17.74 -30.40 9.30
N VAL A 124 -17.23 -29.52 8.43
CA VAL A 124 -16.26 -28.51 8.84
C VAL A 124 -16.88 -27.52 9.82
N PHE A 125 -18.10 -27.03 9.56
CA PHE A 125 -18.78 -26.12 10.48
C PHE A 125 -19.14 -26.78 11.81
N GLU A 126 -19.60 -28.04 11.82
CA GLU A 126 -19.82 -28.81 13.06
C GLU A 126 -18.55 -28.92 13.90
N LEU A 127 -17.40 -29.12 13.25
CA LEU A 127 -16.11 -29.19 13.93
C LEU A 127 -15.65 -27.82 14.44
N ILE A 128 -15.88 -26.74 13.70
CA ILE A 128 -15.63 -25.37 14.18
C ILE A 128 -16.43 -25.11 15.46
N ASP A 129 -17.73 -25.42 15.46
CA ASP A 129 -18.60 -25.23 16.62
C ASP A 129 -18.12 -26.05 17.85
N LEU A 130 -17.54 -27.23 17.63
CA LEU A 130 -16.98 -28.08 18.69
C LEU A 130 -15.64 -27.56 19.26
N THR A 131 -14.81 -26.95 18.41
CA THR A 131 -13.42 -26.58 18.75
C THR A 131 -13.25 -25.14 19.17
N ASP A 132 -14.14 -24.25 18.74
CA ASP A 132 -14.12 -22.82 19.10
C ASP A 132 -14.11 -22.54 20.62
N PRO A 133 -14.86 -23.27 21.47
CA PRO A 133 -14.83 -23.05 22.93
C PRO A 133 -13.49 -23.39 23.59
N GLN A 134 -12.64 -24.17 22.93
CA GLN A 134 -11.35 -24.63 23.45
C GLN A 134 -10.25 -23.57 23.19
N PRO A 135 -9.11 -23.62 23.91
CA PRO A 135 -7.93 -22.87 23.48
C PRO A 135 -7.58 -23.29 22.04
N GLY A 136 -7.67 -22.35 21.11
CA GLY A 136 -7.52 -22.67 19.69
C GLY A 136 -6.16 -23.26 19.36
N ARG A 137 -6.11 -24.04 18.28
CA ARG A 137 -4.88 -24.68 17.81
C ARG A 137 -4.48 -24.10 16.46
N GLN A 138 -3.25 -23.60 16.33
CA GLN A 138 -2.84 -22.81 15.18
C GLN A 138 -3.05 -23.52 13.83
N SER A 139 -2.64 -24.78 13.71
CA SER A 139 -2.73 -25.51 12.44
C SER A 139 -4.17 -25.76 12.03
N LEU A 140 -5.04 -26.02 13.00
CA LEU A 140 -6.46 -26.24 12.78
C LEU A 140 -7.17 -24.93 12.37
N GLU A 141 -6.83 -23.82 13.02
CA GLU A 141 -7.35 -22.48 12.69
C GLU A 141 -6.95 -22.04 11.27
N LEU A 142 -5.71 -22.30 10.86
CA LEU A 142 -5.25 -22.00 9.50
C LEU A 142 -5.94 -22.88 8.46
N ALA A 143 -6.20 -24.15 8.77
CA ALA A 143 -6.96 -25.04 7.89
C ALA A 143 -8.42 -24.57 7.73
N TYR A 144 -9.09 -24.16 8.82
CA TYR A 144 -10.42 -23.55 8.73
C TYR A 144 -10.42 -22.32 7.85
N LEU A 145 -9.48 -21.40 8.04
CA LEU A 145 -9.44 -20.17 7.24
C LEU A 145 -9.22 -20.46 5.76
N TYR A 146 -8.36 -21.41 5.41
CA TYR A 146 -8.20 -21.86 4.02
C TYR A 146 -9.51 -22.44 3.46
N PHE A 147 -10.15 -23.35 4.20
CA PHE A 147 -11.44 -23.90 3.78
C PHE A 147 -12.49 -22.81 3.57
N LEU A 148 -12.63 -21.87 4.50
CA LEU A 148 -13.59 -20.78 4.43
C LEU A 148 -13.31 -19.84 3.24
N GLU A 149 -12.03 -19.61 2.91
CA GLU A 149 -11.64 -18.84 1.73
C GLU A 149 -12.08 -19.54 0.43
N GLN A 150 -11.82 -20.85 0.31
CA GLN A 150 -12.26 -21.64 -0.85
C GLN A 150 -13.79 -21.73 -0.92
N PHE A 151 -14.45 -22.00 0.21
CA PHE A 151 -15.90 -22.06 0.32
C PHE A 151 -16.54 -20.73 -0.11
N ARG A 152 -16.00 -19.59 0.35
CA ARG A 152 -16.45 -18.26 -0.09
C ARG A 152 -16.28 -18.08 -1.59
N LYS A 153 -15.12 -18.44 -2.15
CA LYS A 153 -14.86 -18.33 -3.60
C LYS A 153 -15.88 -19.11 -4.42
N VAL A 154 -16.30 -20.29 -3.97
CA VAL A 154 -17.26 -21.13 -4.71
C VAL A 154 -18.72 -20.75 -4.48
N TYR A 155 -19.12 -20.41 -3.25
CA TYR A 155 -20.54 -20.26 -2.87
C TYR A 155 -21.00 -18.82 -2.62
N ILE A 156 -20.07 -17.89 -2.41
CA ILE A 156 -20.38 -16.50 -1.99
C ILE A 156 -19.91 -15.46 -3.06
N SER A 157 -18.95 -15.80 -3.92
CA SER A 157 -18.37 -14.88 -4.92
C SER A 157 -19.25 -14.64 -6.17
N GLU A 158 -18.90 -13.63 -6.98
CA GLU A 158 -19.64 -13.26 -8.21
C GLU A 158 -19.63 -14.37 -9.28
N THR A 159 -18.56 -15.19 -9.34
CA THR A 159 -18.47 -16.38 -10.21
C THR A 159 -19.55 -17.42 -9.88
N ALA A 160 -20.10 -17.40 -8.66
CA ALA A 160 -21.22 -18.25 -8.24
C ALA A 160 -22.58 -17.76 -8.77
N LYS A 161 -22.70 -16.47 -9.14
CA LYS A 161 -23.97 -15.86 -9.58
C LYS A 161 -24.30 -16.06 -11.06
N GLN A 162 -23.33 -16.51 -11.86
CA GLN A 162 -23.57 -16.87 -13.26
C GLN A 162 -24.24 -18.25 -13.43
N MET A 163 -24.54 -18.97 -12.34
CA MET A 163 -25.21 -20.26 -12.36
C MET A 163 -26.73 -20.09 -12.33
N ASN A 164 -27.44 -20.60 -13.35
CA ASN A 164 -28.91 -20.59 -13.43
C ASN A 164 -29.58 -21.43 -12.31
N ASP A 165 -28.84 -22.27 -11.56
CA ASP A 165 -29.34 -23.17 -10.50
C ASP A 165 -29.10 -22.66 -9.06
N ARG A 166 -28.79 -21.37 -8.85
CA ARG A 166 -28.41 -20.81 -7.53
C ARG A 166 -29.46 -21.05 -6.42
N SER A 167 -30.76 -20.91 -6.72
CA SER A 167 -31.81 -21.04 -5.68
C SER A 167 -31.83 -22.45 -5.10
N GLN A 168 -31.80 -23.47 -5.96
CA GLN A 168 -31.86 -24.87 -5.51
C GLN A 168 -30.57 -25.31 -4.80
N VAL A 169 -29.39 -24.89 -5.30
CA VAL A 169 -28.10 -25.21 -4.68
C VAL A 169 -27.97 -24.57 -3.30
N ASN A 170 -28.34 -23.30 -3.16
CA ASN A 170 -28.22 -22.59 -1.89
C ASN A 170 -29.32 -22.97 -0.89
N GLU A 171 -30.55 -23.24 -1.34
CA GLU A 171 -31.60 -23.81 -0.48
C GLU A 171 -31.20 -25.19 0.05
N ARG A 172 -30.58 -26.02 -0.79
CA ARG A 172 -30.11 -27.34 -0.35
C ARG A 172 -28.91 -27.23 0.59
N LEU A 173 -27.95 -26.37 0.29
CA LEU A 173 -26.81 -26.09 1.17
C LEU A 173 -27.28 -25.52 2.52
N ALA A 174 -28.24 -24.59 2.51
CA ALA A 174 -28.86 -24.06 3.71
C ALA A 174 -29.53 -25.19 4.51
N SER A 175 -30.25 -26.11 3.86
CA SER A 175 -30.85 -27.27 4.54
C SER A 175 -29.81 -28.19 5.19
N LEU A 176 -28.67 -28.44 4.53
CA LEU A 176 -27.58 -29.28 5.05
C LEU A 176 -26.83 -28.61 6.20
N LEU A 177 -26.62 -27.30 6.12
CA LEU A 177 -25.97 -26.49 7.16
C LEU A 177 -26.92 -26.11 8.31
N LYS A 178 -28.20 -26.50 8.22
CA LYS A 178 -29.29 -26.09 9.11
C LYS A 178 -29.46 -24.56 9.19
N CYS A 179 -29.17 -23.89 8.09
CA CYS A 179 -29.36 -22.46 7.89
C CYS A 179 -30.68 -22.18 7.17
N LYS A 180 -31.28 -21.03 7.43
CA LYS A 180 -32.53 -20.61 6.79
C LYS A 180 -32.30 -19.92 5.45
N ASP A 181 -31.20 -19.18 5.33
CA ASP A 181 -30.89 -18.37 4.15
C ASP A 181 -29.38 -18.25 3.89
N GLU A 182 -29.02 -17.62 2.77
CA GLU A 182 -27.63 -17.33 2.40
C GLU A 182 -26.92 -16.42 3.42
N ASN A 183 -27.66 -15.59 4.16
CA ASN A 183 -27.09 -14.67 5.15
C ASN A 183 -26.61 -15.41 6.40
N GLU A 184 -27.31 -16.46 6.85
CA GLU A 184 -26.86 -17.32 7.95
C GLU A 184 -25.60 -18.11 7.59
N ILE A 185 -25.46 -18.55 6.32
CA ILE A 185 -24.25 -19.22 5.82
C ILE A 185 -23.06 -18.25 5.86
N LEU A 186 -23.25 -17.04 5.36
CA LEU A 186 -22.25 -15.96 5.47
C LEU A 186 -21.95 -15.64 6.93
N GLY A 187 -22.96 -15.70 7.80
CA GLY A 187 -22.82 -15.51 9.24
C GLY A 187 -21.91 -16.54 9.91
N LYS A 188 -21.93 -17.81 9.50
CA LYS A 188 -20.97 -18.81 10.00
C LYS A 188 -19.51 -18.44 9.70
N VAL A 189 -19.24 -17.91 8.51
CA VAL A 189 -17.89 -17.43 8.12
C VAL A 189 -17.46 -16.25 8.99
N ILE A 190 -18.34 -15.25 9.15
CA ILE A 190 -18.04 -14.05 9.93
C ILE A 190 -17.87 -14.38 11.41
N ASN A 191 -18.72 -15.25 11.97
CA ASN A 191 -18.63 -15.65 13.37
C ASN A 191 -17.26 -16.28 13.67
N LYS A 192 -16.75 -17.11 12.75
CA LYS A 192 -15.42 -17.70 12.89
C LYS A 192 -14.31 -16.64 12.83
N ILE A 193 -14.39 -15.69 11.89
CA ILE A 193 -13.47 -14.56 11.83
C ILE A 193 -13.49 -13.78 13.14
N GLY A 194 -14.68 -13.41 13.62
CA GLY A 194 -14.88 -12.64 14.84
C GLY A 194 -14.26 -13.31 16.06
N LYS A 195 -14.57 -14.61 16.27
CA LYS A 195 -13.99 -15.41 17.36
C LYS A 195 -12.46 -15.50 17.26
N ASN A 196 -11.90 -15.62 16.06
CA ASN A 196 -10.46 -15.63 15.87
C ASN A 196 -9.83 -14.29 16.29
N LEU A 197 -10.45 -13.17 15.94
CA LEU A 197 -9.99 -11.84 16.34
C LEU A 197 -10.15 -11.58 17.85
N GLN A 198 -11.18 -12.13 18.49
CA GLN A 198 -11.40 -12.00 19.94
C GLN A 198 -10.44 -12.88 20.76
N HIS A 199 -10.29 -14.15 20.39
CA HIS A 199 -9.71 -15.17 21.28
C HIS A 199 -8.40 -15.78 20.79
N ARG A 200 -7.96 -15.57 19.55
CA ARG A 200 -6.77 -16.22 18.96
C ARG A 200 -5.59 -15.28 18.81
N CYS A 201 -5.47 -14.27 19.69
CA CYS A 201 -4.44 -13.24 19.61
C CYS A 201 -2.99 -13.75 19.75
N ALA A 202 -2.80 -14.96 20.26
CA ALA A 202 -1.49 -15.62 20.33
C ALA A 202 -0.94 -16.01 18.94
N PHE A 203 -1.81 -16.28 17.96
CA PHE A 203 -1.43 -16.81 16.65
C PHE A 203 -1.44 -15.70 15.58
N GLU A 204 -0.28 -15.11 15.30
CA GLU A 204 -0.13 -13.98 14.39
C GLU A 204 -0.65 -14.27 12.97
N THR A 205 -0.31 -15.43 12.40
CA THR A 205 -0.75 -15.82 11.05
C THR A 205 -2.27 -16.02 10.97
N VAL A 206 -2.90 -16.51 12.04
CA VAL A 206 -4.36 -16.67 12.11
C VAL A 206 -5.03 -15.29 12.10
N LEU A 207 -4.55 -14.35 12.91
CA LEU A 207 -5.04 -12.96 12.88
C LEU A 207 -4.89 -12.34 11.49
N GLN A 208 -3.72 -12.48 10.87
CA GLN A 208 -3.44 -11.94 9.54
C GLN A 208 -4.44 -12.48 8.49
N LYS A 209 -4.62 -13.80 8.43
CA LYS A 209 -5.54 -14.43 7.46
C LYS A 209 -7.00 -14.14 7.78
N SER A 210 -7.40 -14.07 9.06
CA SER A 210 -8.75 -13.65 9.46
C SER A 210 -9.06 -12.22 9.05
N LEU A 211 -8.13 -11.27 9.25
CA LEU A 211 -8.30 -9.87 8.83
C LEU A 211 -8.32 -9.73 7.31
N ALA A 212 -7.50 -10.51 6.58
CA ALA A 212 -7.51 -10.54 5.13
C ALA A 212 -8.87 -11.02 4.60
N LEU A 213 -9.36 -12.16 5.09
CA LEU A 213 -10.66 -12.70 4.70
C LEU A 213 -11.80 -11.73 5.04
N PHE A 214 -11.76 -11.10 6.22
CA PHE A 214 -12.74 -10.08 6.60
C PHE A 214 -12.72 -8.87 5.66
N HIS A 215 -11.52 -8.38 5.35
CA HIS A 215 -11.36 -7.26 4.42
C HIS A 215 -11.91 -7.61 3.04
N GLU A 216 -11.61 -8.78 2.49
CA GLU A 216 -12.11 -9.19 1.19
C GLU A 216 -13.63 -9.38 1.15
N LEU A 217 -14.23 -9.86 2.24
CA LEU A 217 -15.68 -9.92 2.39
C LEU A 217 -16.29 -8.52 2.39
N ALA A 218 -15.72 -7.57 3.12
CA ALA A 218 -16.24 -6.20 3.21
C ALA A 218 -15.96 -5.36 1.96
N ALA A 219 -14.81 -5.58 1.31
CA ALA A 219 -14.35 -4.79 0.18
C ALA A 219 -15.00 -5.18 -1.15
N GLY A 220 -15.87 -6.20 -1.17
CA GLY A 220 -16.22 -7.03 -2.34
C GLY A 220 -16.69 -6.31 -3.61
N ILE A 221 -15.73 -5.67 -4.28
CA ILE A 221 -15.80 -5.11 -5.62
C ILE A 221 -14.64 -5.74 -6.39
N ASN A 222 -14.93 -6.71 -7.24
CA ASN A 222 -14.08 -7.02 -8.38
C ASN A 222 -14.94 -6.78 -9.62
N ILE A 223 -14.58 -5.79 -10.43
CA ILE A 223 -15.20 -5.59 -11.74
C ILE A 223 -14.58 -6.64 -12.67
N VAL A 224 -15.33 -7.67 -13.03
CA VAL A 224 -14.96 -8.51 -14.18
C VAL A 224 -15.73 -7.99 -15.39
N HIS A 225 -15.03 -7.34 -16.31
CA HIS A 225 -15.59 -7.02 -17.62
C HIS A 225 -15.77 -8.32 -18.41
N THR A 226 -17.01 -8.80 -18.54
CA THR A 226 -17.39 -9.76 -19.59
C THR A 226 -18.08 -8.99 -20.71
N ALA A 227 -17.63 -9.19 -21.95
CA ALA A 227 -17.91 -8.36 -23.13
C ALA A 227 -19.40 -8.19 -23.54
N GLU A 228 -20.37 -8.78 -22.84
CA GLU A 228 -21.76 -8.85 -23.30
C GLU A 228 -22.83 -8.32 -22.33
N ARG A 229 -22.52 -7.82 -21.12
CA ARG A 229 -23.56 -7.28 -20.21
C ARG A 229 -23.09 -6.11 -19.33
N SER A 230 -24.06 -5.26 -18.94
CA SER A 230 -23.88 -4.12 -18.03
C SER A 230 -23.27 -4.53 -16.69
N PRO A 231 -22.39 -3.70 -16.08
CA PRO A 231 -21.77 -4.02 -14.79
C PRO A 231 -22.82 -4.05 -13.67
N HIS A 232 -22.97 -5.19 -13.00
CA HIS A 232 -23.85 -5.32 -11.83
C HIS A 232 -23.01 -5.37 -10.55
N LEU A 233 -22.95 -4.25 -9.83
CA LEU A 233 -22.35 -4.19 -8.49
C LEU A 233 -23.15 -5.04 -7.50
N ILE A 234 -22.48 -5.92 -6.76
CA ILE A 234 -23.05 -6.54 -5.57
C ILE A 234 -22.27 -6.06 -4.37
N VAL A 235 -22.94 -5.25 -3.56
CA VAL A 235 -22.39 -4.69 -2.33
C VAL A 235 -22.46 -5.75 -1.22
N SER A 236 -21.51 -6.69 -1.21
CA SER A 236 -21.33 -7.68 -0.13
C SER A 236 -21.31 -7.02 1.27
N GLY A 237 -20.64 -5.87 1.40
CA GLY A 237 -20.54 -5.15 2.68
C GLY A 237 -21.87 -4.70 3.30
N ARG A 238 -22.89 -4.35 2.52
CA ARG A 238 -24.22 -3.99 3.07
C ARG A 238 -24.98 -5.19 3.63
N LEU A 239 -24.78 -6.37 3.05
CA LEU A 239 -25.31 -7.61 3.60
C LEU A 239 -24.59 -7.99 4.90
N LEU A 240 -23.27 -7.75 4.98
CA LEU A 240 -22.51 -7.97 6.21
C LEU A 240 -23.05 -7.15 7.38
N LEU A 241 -23.53 -5.92 7.15
CA LEU A 241 -24.10 -5.07 8.21
C LEU A 241 -25.36 -5.66 8.87
N LYS A 242 -26.04 -6.63 8.24
CA LYS A 242 -27.17 -7.34 8.84
C LYS A 242 -26.74 -8.46 9.78
N ASN A 243 -25.49 -8.89 9.73
CA ASN A 243 -25.00 -9.99 10.54
C ASN A 243 -24.73 -9.54 11.98
N GLU A 244 -25.16 -10.35 12.94
CA GLU A 244 -25.06 -10.06 14.39
C GLU A 244 -23.60 -9.84 14.84
N MET A 245 -22.65 -10.66 14.37
CA MET A 245 -21.25 -10.51 14.74
C MET A 245 -20.64 -9.23 14.16
N VAL A 246 -21.00 -8.84 12.94
CA VAL A 246 -20.57 -7.53 12.39
C VAL A 246 -21.17 -6.39 13.19
N GLN A 247 -22.45 -6.45 13.53
CA GLN A 247 -23.09 -5.42 14.36
C GLN A 247 -22.44 -5.33 15.74
N TYR A 248 -22.11 -6.47 16.34
CA TYR A 248 -21.37 -6.56 17.59
C TYR A 248 -19.97 -5.93 17.45
N MET A 249 -19.22 -6.28 16.40
CA MET A 249 -17.93 -5.66 16.08
C MET A 249 -18.09 -4.14 15.94
N MET A 250 -19.07 -3.65 15.19
CA MET A 250 -19.30 -2.21 14.97
C MET A 250 -19.64 -1.45 16.25
N GLN A 251 -20.21 -2.11 17.26
CA GLN A 251 -20.55 -1.49 18.56
C GLN A 251 -19.44 -1.66 19.61
N HIS A 252 -18.65 -2.72 19.51
CA HIS A 252 -17.67 -3.14 20.51
C HIS A 252 -16.27 -3.35 19.91
N HIS A 253 -15.87 -2.56 18.92
CA HIS A 253 -14.61 -2.72 18.16
C HIS A 253 -13.33 -2.36 18.93
N ALA A 254 -13.42 -1.97 20.20
CA ALA A 254 -12.28 -1.52 21.00
C ALA A 254 -11.76 -2.63 21.93
N ASN A 255 -10.64 -2.37 22.60
CA ASN A 255 -10.20 -3.16 23.73
C ASN A 255 -11.21 -3.00 24.90
N PRO A 256 -11.53 -4.06 25.68
CA PRO A 256 -10.88 -5.38 25.75
C PRO A 256 -11.41 -6.47 24.81
N GLU A 257 -12.54 -6.25 24.13
CA GLU A 257 -13.24 -7.29 23.35
C GLU A 257 -12.39 -7.91 22.24
N PHE A 258 -11.57 -7.08 21.58
CA PHE A 258 -10.60 -7.53 20.59
C PHE A 258 -9.18 -7.44 21.16
N ALA A 259 -8.73 -8.49 21.86
CA ALA A 259 -7.50 -8.51 22.65
C ALA A 259 -6.23 -8.16 21.86
N PHE A 260 -6.18 -8.48 20.56
CA PHE A 260 -5.02 -8.15 19.71
C PHE A 260 -4.75 -6.63 19.61
N LEU A 261 -5.76 -5.79 19.89
CA LEU A 261 -5.59 -4.35 19.95
C LEU A 261 -4.68 -3.95 21.12
N TYR A 262 -4.64 -4.68 22.23
CA TYR A 262 -3.74 -4.34 23.36
C TYR A 262 -2.26 -4.37 22.96
N TYR A 263 -1.87 -5.36 22.15
CA TYR A 263 -0.48 -5.62 21.74
C TYR A 263 -0.05 -4.74 20.56
N THR A 264 -0.24 -3.42 20.69
CA THR A 264 -0.03 -2.44 19.61
C THR A 264 1.35 -2.50 18.96
N LEU A 265 2.42 -2.70 19.73
CA LEU A 265 3.79 -2.76 19.19
C LEU A 265 3.97 -3.95 18.26
N LYS A 266 3.35 -5.10 18.58
CA LYS A 266 3.40 -6.31 17.76
C LYS A 266 2.41 -6.23 16.59
N TYR A 267 1.16 -5.88 16.86
CA TYR A 267 0.04 -5.99 15.91
C TYR A 267 -0.42 -4.65 15.32
N GLY A 268 0.39 -3.59 15.37
CA GLY A 268 -0.02 -2.27 14.88
C GLY A 268 -0.45 -2.23 13.40
N LYS A 269 0.10 -3.10 12.54
CA LYS A 269 -0.36 -3.23 11.14
C LYS A 269 -1.78 -3.80 11.05
N PHE A 270 -2.10 -4.77 11.89
CA PHE A 270 -3.41 -5.41 11.98
C PHE A 270 -4.48 -4.43 12.45
N ARG A 271 -4.14 -3.53 13.38
CA ARG A 271 -5.02 -2.41 13.78
C ARG A 271 -5.44 -1.55 12.59
N THR A 272 -4.49 -1.14 11.75
CA THR A 272 -4.79 -0.36 10.54
C THR A 272 -5.71 -1.12 9.58
N GLN A 273 -5.48 -2.43 9.36
CA GLN A 273 -6.34 -3.24 8.48
C GLN A 273 -7.74 -3.43 9.07
N TYR A 274 -7.85 -3.67 10.37
CA TYR A 274 -9.10 -3.84 11.08
C TYR A 274 -9.98 -2.59 10.98
N TYR A 275 -9.45 -1.41 11.32
CA TYR A 275 -10.19 -0.15 11.23
C TYR A 275 -10.42 0.31 9.78
N HIS A 276 -9.57 -0.09 8.83
CA HIS A 276 -9.86 0.11 7.40
C HIS A 276 -11.10 -0.70 6.98
N THR A 277 -11.22 -1.95 7.42
CA THR A 277 -12.40 -2.78 7.12
C THR A 277 -13.66 -2.27 7.81
N LEU A 278 -13.60 -1.98 9.12
CA LEU A 278 -14.75 -1.45 9.85
C LEU A 278 -15.18 -0.07 9.36
N GLY A 279 -14.22 0.81 9.06
CA GLY A 279 -14.51 2.12 8.48
C GLY A 279 -15.23 2.01 7.14
N LYS A 280 -14.85 1.04 6.29
CA LYS A 280 -15.59 0.79 5.03
C LYS A 280 -17.04 0.44 5.32
N LEU A 281 -17.28 -0.49 6.26
CA LEU A 281 -18.63 -0.88 6.65
C LEU A 281 -19.42 0.28 7.27
N LEU A 282 -18.79 1.11 8.10
CA LEU A 282 -19.39 2.31 8.69
C LEU A 282 -19.92 3.27 7.63
N PHE A 283 -19.12 3.56 6.60
CA PHE A 283 -19.49 4.49 5.54
C PHE A 283 -20.44 3.88 4.49
N MET A 284 -20.59 2.55 4.48
CA MET A 284 -21.53 1.84 3.62
C MET A 284 -22.93 1.70 4.24
N ASP A 285 -23.05 1.90 5.56
CA ASP A 285 -24.29 1.87 6.30
C ASP A 285 -25.21 2.98 5.78
N GLY A 286 -26.26 2.58 5.04
CA GLY A 286 -27.11 3.45 4.24
C GLY A 286 -28.10 4.25 5.07
N LYS A 287 -27.63 4.97 6.09
CA LYS A 287 -28.47 5.89 6.86
C LYS A 287 -28.82 7.06 5.94
N ASP A 288 -30.09 7.19 5.59
CA ASP A 288 -30.59 8.11 4.56
C ASP A 288 -30.47 9.61 4.94
N ASP A 289 -30.19 9.92 6.22
CA ASP A 289 -30.01 11.29 6.71
C ASP A 289 -28.59 11.53 7.25
N ALA A 290 -27.99 12.64 6.82
CA ALA A 290 -26.68 13.12 7.24
C ALA A 290 -26.55 13.27 8.76
N ALA A 291 -27.63 13.65 9.47
CA ALA A 291 -27.61 13.75 10.93
C ALA A 291 -27.44 12.36 11.59
N SER A 292 -28.14 11.35 11.08
CA SER A 292 -28.06 9.98 11.57
C SER A 292 -26.71 9.33 11.26
N GLN A 293 -26.15 9.62 10.08
CA GLN A 293 -24.79 9.18 9.71
C GLN A 293 -23.74 9.83 10.63
N ARG A 294 -23.87 11.12 10.92
CA ARG A 294 -22.99 11.83 11.84
C ARG A 294 -23.05 11.26 13.26
N GLN A 295 -24.25 10.95 13.77
CA GLN A 295 -24.41 10.32 15.08
C GLN A 295 -23.79 8.92 15.14
N ALA A 296 -23.99 8.12 14.08
CA ALA A 296 -23.39 6.79 13.96
C ALA A 296 -21.86 6.87 13.98
N PHE A 297 -21.30 7.81 13.21
CA PHE A 297 -19.88 8.09 13.17
C PHE A 297 -19.36 8.55 14.54
N GLN A 298 -20.04 9.49 15.21
CA GLN A 298 -19.64 9.96 16.54
C GLN A 298 -19.58 8.82 17.55
N LYS A 299 -20.63 7.98 17.60
CA LYS A 299 -20.67 6.80 18.48
C LYS A 299 -19.51 5.84 18.21
N PHE A 300 -19.24 5.55 16.95
CA PHE A 300 -18.11 4.70 16.56
C PHE A 300 -16.75 5.31 16.97
N MET A 301 -16.62 6.64 16.97
CA MET A 301 -15.38 7.33 17.33
C MET A 301 -15.22 7.58 18.85
N GLU A 302 -16.18 7.19 19.69
CA GLU A 302 -16.10 7.35 21.16
C GLU A 302 -14.86 6.70 21.79
N PRO A 303 -14.48 5.44 21.45
CA PRO A 303 -13.28 4.84 22.03
C PRO A 303 -11.99 5.60 21.69
N MET A 304 -11.88 6.10 20.46
CA MET A 304 -10.74 6.93 20.04
C MET A 304 -10.75 8.30 20.72
N THR A 305 -11.93 8.87 20.97
CA THR A 305 -12.09 10.12 21.70
C THR A 305 -11.57 9.98 23.13
N SER A 306 -11.93 8.90 23.83
CA SER A 306 -11.43 8.60 25.17
C SER A 306 -9.89 8.48 25.23
N VAL A 307 -9.28 7.84 24.21
CA VAL A 307 -7.82 7.79 24.08
C VAL A 307 -7.22 9.18 23.87
N ILE A 308 -7.81 9.99 23.00
CA ILE A 308 -7.37 11.38 22.76
C ILE A 308 -7.42 12.20 24.04
N ASP A 309 -8.52 12.15 24.79
CA ASP A 309 -8.68 12.93 26.02
C ASP A 309 -7.70 12.50 27.10
N THR A 310 -7.46 11.19 27.23
CA THR A 310 -6.46 10.64 28.15
C THR A 310 -5.05 11.14 27.80
N VAL A 311 -4.64 11.02 26.52
CA VAL A 311 -3.31 11.44 26.08
C VAL A 311 -3.17 12.97 26.18
N ARG A 312 -4.23 13.73 25.88
CA ARG A 312 -4.25 15.20 26.02
C ARG A 312 -4.09 15.63 27.48
N MET A 313 -4.74 14.93 28.42
CA MET A 313 -4.59 15.17 29.86
C MET A 313 -3.15 14.88 30.32
N LEU A 314 -2.54 13.79 29.86
CA LEU A 314 -1.14 13.47 30.14
C LEU A 314 -0.18 14.49 29.51
N ALA A 315 -0.47 14.97 28.30
CA ALA A 315 0.30 16.00 27.62
C ALA A 315 0.28 17.32 28.39
N GLY A 316 -0.90 17.76 28.84
CA GLY A 316 -1.05 18.99 29.63
C GLY A 316 -0.29 18.97 30.97
N LYS A 317 -0.05 17.78 31.54
CA LYS A 317 0.75 17.58 32.76
C LYS A 317 2.24 17.30 32.48
N ASN A 318 2.67 17.28 31.22
CA ASN A 318 4.01 16.85 30.80
C ASN A 318 4.39 15.41 31.28
N GLN A 319 3.40 14.53 31.41
CA GLN A 319 3.56 13.16 31.93
C GLN A 319 3.61 12.10 30.83
N LEU A 320 3.58 12.50 29.55
CA LEU A 320 3.55 11.56 28.41
C LEU A 320 4.69 10.54 28.40
N LYS A 321 5.91 10.94 28.74
CA LYS A 321 7.07 10.02 28.81
C LYS A 321 7.09 9.17 30.09
N GLN A 322 6.43 9.64 31.15
CA GLN A 322 6.43 8.99 32.45
C GLN A 322 5.44 7.83 32.49
N GLU A 323 4.34 7.95 31.74
CA GLU A 323 3.31 6.94 31.64
C GLU A 323 3.70 5.84 30.62
N PRO A 324 3.95 4.58 31.06
CA PRO A 324 4.49 3.53 30.18
C PRO A 324 3.51 3.14 29.06
N GLU A 325 2.20 3.24 29.33
CA GLU A 325 1.17 2.89 28.36
C GLU A 325 0.87 4.03 27.37
N ALA A 326 1.31 5.27 27.62
CA ALA A 326 1.03 6.42 26.75
C ALA A 326 1.60 6.22 25.35
N LYS A 327 2.83 5.68 25.24
CA LYS A 327 3.46 5.33 23.96
C LYS A 327 2.57 4.36 23.15
N SER A 328 2.13 3.26 23.77
CA SER A 328 1.27 2.27 23.12
C SER A 328 -0.08 2.86 22.69
N ARG A 329 -0.68 3.72 23.52
CA ARG A 329 -1.93 4.43 23.21
C ARG A 329 -1.80 5.35 22.00
N ILE A 330 -0.73 6.15 21.92
CA ILE A 330 -0.46 7.05 20.79
C ILE A 330 -0.26 6.26 19.50
N ILE A 331 0.57 5.21 19.55
CA ILE A 331 0.81 4.35 18.38
C ILE A 331 -0.50 3.71 17.92
N GLY A 332 -1.30 3.18 18.86
CA GLY A 332 -2.58 2.55 18.58
C GLY A 332 -3.53 3.52 17.89
N LEU A 333 -3.71 4.72 18.46
CA LEU A 333 -4.54 5.78 17.90
C LEU A 333 -4.11 6.15 16.47
N CYS A 334 -2.80 6.34 16.22
CA CYS A 334 -2.31 6.65 14.87
C CYS A 334 -2.61 5.51 13.88
N ARG A 335 -2.51 4.24 14.31
CA ARG A 335 -2.80 3.08 13.47
C ARG A 335 -4.27 2.94 13.15
N ASP A 336 -5.14 3.19 14.12
CA ASP A 336 -6.59 3.11 13.95
C ASP A 336 -7.09 4.23 13.05
N LEU A 337 -6.67 5.47 13.33
CA LEU A 337 -7.05 6.63 12.51
C LEU A 337 -6.52 6.51 11.09
N ARG A 338 -5.32 5.96 10.88
CA ARG A 338 -4.84 5.64 9.53
C ARG A 338 -5.74 4.64 8.82
N GLY A 339 -6.27 3.65 9.53
CA GLY A 339 -7.25 2.70 9.01
C GLY A 339 -8.55 3.40 8.61
N MET A 340 -9.09 4.24 9.50
CA MET A 340 -10.29 5.04 9.23
C MET A 340 -10.10 5.98 8.03
N THR A 341 -8.96 6.66 7.94
CA THR A 341 -8.63 7.49 6.79
C THR A 341 -8.59 6.67 5.51
N LEU A 342 -7.99 5.47 5.50
CA LEU A 342 -8.00 4.60 4.31
C LEU A 342 -9.42 4.20 3.88
N ALA A 343 -10.36 4.11 4.83
CA ALA A 343 -11.75 3.80 4.52
C ALA A 343 -12.52 4.97 3.89
N CYS A 344 -12.07 6.21 4.04
CA CYS A 344 -12.68 7.37 3.41
C CYS A 344 -12.35 7.39 1.91
N HIS A 345 -13.29 6.96 1.07
CA HIS A 345 -13.14 6.96 -0.40
C HIS A 345 -13.78 8.19 -1.07
N GLY A 346 -14.76 8.81 -0.42
CA GLY A 346 -15.52 9.96 -0.93
C GLY A 346 -15.46 11.18 -0.02
N SER A 347 -15.86 12.33 -0.56
CA SER A 347 -15.83 13.63 0.13
C SER A 347 -16.65 13.69 1.41
N GLU A 348 -17.81 13.04 1.44
CA GLU A 348 -18.67 12.98 2.63
C GLU A 348 -17.99 12.23 3.79
N SER A 349 -17.53 11.00 3.53
CA SER A 349 -16.82 10.17 4.53
C SER A 349 -15.55 10.86 5.06
N TYR A 350 -14.79 11.51 4.17
CA TYR A 350 -13.62 12.29 4.57
C TYR A 350 -14.02 13.55 5.35
N GLY A 351 -15.08 14.23 4.95
CA GLY A 351 -15.61 15.41 5.63
C GLY A 351 -16.02 15.13 7.08
N LEU A 352 -16.65 13.98 7.36
CA LEU A 352 -16.96 13.55 8.73
C LEU A 352 -15.68 13.40 9.58
N LEU A 353 -14.67 12.70 9.07
CA LEU A 353 -13.40 12.50 9.76
C LEU A 353 -12.61 13.80 9.91
N PHE A 354 -12.58 14.64 8.88
CA PHE A 354 -11.93 15.94 8.88
C PHE A 354 -12.52 16.86 9.94
N ASN A 355 -13.85 16.98 9.97
CA ASN A 355 -14.54 17.78 10.97
C ASN A 355 -14.25 17.25 12.39
N TRP A 356 -14.29 15.94 12.60
CA TRP A 356 -13.98 15.35 13.91
C TRP A 356 -12.53 15.61 14.36
N LEU A 357 -11.56 15.64 13.44
CA LEU A 357 -10.14 15.89 13.76
C LEU A 357 -9.76 17.37 13.88
N VAL A 358 -10.28 18.22 13.00
CA VAL A 358 -9.79 19.60 12.77
C VAL A 358 -10.81 20.67 13.19
N GLN A 359 -12.11 20.39 13.08
CA GLN A 359 -13.18 21.36 13.27
C GLN A 359 -14.39 20.73 13.99
N ASP A 360 -14.19 20.27 15.23
CA ASP A 360 -15.32 19.76 16.00
C ASP A 360 -16.17 20.93 16.50
N ALA A 361 -17.32 21.15 15.84
CA ALA A 361 -18.24 22.22 16.17
C ALA A 361 -18.88 22.10 17.57
N ASN A 362 -18.76 20.93 18.20
CA ASN A 362 -19.36 20.64 19.50
C ASN A 362 -18.39 20.87 20.68
N ILE A 363 -17.15 21.30 20.42
CA ILE A 363 -16.13 21.52 21.43
C ILE A 363 -15.84 23.05 21.54
N ALA A 364 -15.35 23.50 22.70
CA ALA A 364 -14.90 24.87 22.89
C ALA A 364 -13.68 25.18 22.01
N ALA A 365 -13.64 26.34 21.35
CA ALA A 365 -12.68 26.74 20.31
C ALA A 365 -11.19 26.39 20.57
N ALA A 366 -10.74 26.37 21.83
CA ALA A 366 -9.36 26.01 22.20
C ALA A 366 -9.05 24.49 22.17
N ALA A 367 -10.07 23.62 22.23
CA ALA A 367 -9.94 22.15 22.21
C ALA A 367 -10.43 21.51 20.89
N ASN A 368 -10.85 22.33 19.93
CA ASN A 368 -11.48 21.92 18.66
C ASN A 368 -10.56 21.20 17.68
N ASN A 369 -9.25 21.29 17.91
CA ASN A 369 -8.26 20.65 17.07
C ASN A 369 -7.69 19.41 17.77
N ARG A 370 -8.16 18.23 17.39
CA ARG A 370 -7.63 16.95 17.87
C ARG A 370 -6.28 16.61 17.22
N ILE A 371 -5.98 17.18 16.05
CA ILE A 371 -4.64 17.06 15.43
C ILE A 371 -3.55 17.64 16.34
N ALA A 372 -3.92 18.56 17.21
CA ALA A 372 -2.97 19.19 18.12
C ALA A 372 -2.20 18.19 19.01
N LEU A 373 -2.86 17.10 19.37
CA LEU A 373 -2.27 16.01 20.13
C LEU A 373 -1.05 15.41 19.41
N PHE A 374 -1.10 15.28 18.09
CA PHE A 374 -0.03 14.64 17.32
C PHE A 374 1.22 15.50 17.28
N TYR A 375 1.12 16.84 17.19
CA TYR A 375 2.32 17.66 17.29
C TYR A 375 2.93 17.62 18.70
N GLN A 376 2.11 17.54 19.76
CA GLN A 376 2.60 17.42 21.14
C GLN A 376 3.29 16.06 21.37
N ALA A 377 2.67 14.98 20.89
CA ALA A 377 3.25 13.64 20.93
C ALA A 377 4.56 13.59 20.14
N LEU A 378 4.60 14.22 18.96
CA LEU A 378 5.78 14.28 18.12
C LEU A 378 6.89 15.10 18.77
N ASP A 379 6.59 16.23 19.42
CA ASP A 379 7.60 17.01 20.14
C ASP A 379 8.17 16.28 21.36
N CYS A 380 7.38 15.38 21.98
CA CYS A 380 7.85 14.51 23.06
C CYS A 380 8.69 13.34 22.53
N PHE A 381 8.20 12.61 21.53
CA PHE A 381 8.75 11.33 21.05
C PHE A 381 9.46 11.45 19.69
N TRP A 382 10.02 12.62 19.36
CA TRP A 382 10.65 12.89 18.07
C TRP A 382 11.81 11.95 17.74
N ASP A 383 12.47 11.40 18.76
CA ASP A 383 13.63 10.50 18.70
C ASP A 383 13.25 9.01 18.68
N ASP A 384 11.98 8.68 18.85
CA ASP A 384 11.47 7.31 18.88
C ASP A 384 10.74 6.95 17.56
N HIS A 385 11.41 6.19 16.70
CA HIS A 385 10.87 5.83 15.39
C HIS A 385 9.58 4.99 15.48
N GLU A 386 9.33 4.30 16.60
CA GLU A 386 8.13 3.48 16.78
C GLU A 386 6.88 4.35 16.92
N VAL A 387 7.06 5.59 17.41
CA VAL A 387 6.00 6.61 17.53
C VAL A 387 5.94 7.49 16.29
N THR A 388 7.08 8.02 15.83
CA THR A 388 7.09 8.97 14.70
C THR A 388 6.63 8.32 13.39
N THR A 389 7.03 7.08 13.11
CA THR A 389 6.66 6.37 11.88
C THR A 389 5.13 6.23 11.70
N PRO A 390 4.37 5.66 12.64
CA PRO A 390 2.92 5.53 12.49
C PRO A 390 2.21 6.89 12.46
N LEU A 391 2.70 7.88 13.22
CA LEU A 391 2.14 9.23 13.24
C LEU A 391 2.30 9.93 11.89
N LEU A 392 3.52 9.96 11.34
CA LEU A 392 3.78 10.54 10.02
C LEU A 392 3.02 9.80 8.91
N LYS A 393 2.87 8.47 9.01
CA LYS A 393 2.08 7.68 8.05
C LYS A 393 0.58 7.95 8.12
N PHE A 394 0.06 8.19 9.33
CA PHE A 394 -1.31 8.62 9.50
C PHE A 394 -1.52 9.99 8.87
N MET A 395 -0.67 10.95 9.19
CA MET A 395 -0.76 12.31 8.63
C MET A 395 -0.58 12.32 7.10
N SER A 396 0.39 11.55 6.56
CA SER A 396 0.59 11.45 5.10
C SER A 396 -0.67 10.92 4.42
N GLU A 397 -1.28 9.87 4.99
CA GLU A 397 -2.54 9.34 4.47
C GLU A 397 -3.66 10.38 4.60
N PHE A 398 -3.79 11.08 5.72
CA PHE A 398 -4.83 12.09 5.95
C PHE A 398 -4.76 13.24 4.94
N CYS A 399 -3.57 13.65 4.52
CA CYS A 399 -3.38 14.71 3.53
C CYS A 399 -3.47 14.24 2.07
N HIS A 400 -3.55 12.94 1.80
CA HIS A 400 -3.56 12.40 0.45
C HIS A 400 -4.96 12.47 -0.17
N ASN A 401 -5.12 13.27 -1.23
CA ASN A 401 -6.34 13.34 -2.02
C ASN A 401 -6.49 12.17 -3.04
N LYS A 402 -6.56 10.94 -2.53
CA LYS A 402 -6.90 9.77 -3.37
C LYS A 402 -8.35 9.85 -3.80
N THR A 403 -8.64 9.41 -5.02
CA THR A 403 -10.02 9.31 -5.54
C THR A 403 -10.86 10.59 -5.41
N GLN A 404 -10.22 11.77 -5.40
CA GLN A 404 -10.88 13.08 -5.20
C GLN A 404 -11.69 13.18 -3.90
N ARG A 405 -11.29 12.46 -2.85
CA ARG A 405 -11.98 12.44 -1.55
C ARG A 405 -11.80 13.74 -0.75
N ILE A 406 -10.79 14.55 -1.03
CA ILE A 406 -10.58 15.85 -0.40
C ILE A 406 -11.08 16.90 -1.38
N ASN A 407 -12.36 17.20 -1.29
CA ASN A 407 -13.01 18.19 -2.13
C ASN A 407 -13.70 19.23 -1.24
N PHE A 408 -12.96 20.27 -0.87
CA PHE A 408 -13.49 21.38 -0.09
C PHE A 408 -14.12 22.43 -1.00
N GLU A 409 -15.16 23.09 -0.54
CA GLU A 409 -15.72 24.24 -1.24
C GLU A 409 -14.66 25.36 -1.36
N GLN A 410 -14.64 26.07 -2.49
CA GLN A 410 -13.63 27.11 -2.74
C GLN A 410 -13.71 28.28 -1.74
N SER A 411 -14.89 28.53 -1.16
CA SER A 411 -15.15 29.50 -0.10
C SER A 411 -14.67 29.03 1.28
N SER A 412 -14.32 27.75 1.43
CA SER A 412 -14.00 27.15 2.71
C SER A 412 -12.52 27.33 3.09
N PRO A 413 -12.20 27.68 4.35
CA PRO A 413 -10.82 27.73 4.84
C PRO A 413 -10.23 26.33 5.09
N ASN A 414 -10.97 25.24 4.86
CA ASN A 414 -10.61 23.89 5.26
C ASN A 414 -9.30 23.39 4.61
N GLY A 415 -9.07 23.74 3.34
CA GLY A 415 -7.83 23.41 2.63
C GLY A 415 -6.60 24.05 3.27
N ILE A 416 -6.72 25.33 3.64
CA ILE A 416 -5.67 26.09 4.32
C ILE A 416 -5.42 25.50 5.71
N LEU A 417 -6.48 25.17 6.45
CA LEU A 417 -6.36 24.57 7.78
C LEU A 417 -5.67 23.20 7.73
N LEU A 418 -6.03 22.35 6.77
CA LEU A 418 -5.39 21.05 6.57
C LEU A 418 -3.90 21.22 6.28
N PHE A 419 -3.53 22.16 5.40
CA PHE A 419 -2.14 22.45 5.10
C PHE A 419 -1.38 23.00 6.32
N ARG A 420 -1.99 23.87 7.12
CA ARG A 420 -1.38 24.37 8.35
C ARG A 420 -1.11 23.24 9.35
N GLN A 421 -2.01 22.27 9.46
CA GLN A 421 -1.78 21.09 10.30
C GLN A 421 -0.63 20.23 9.78
N SER A 422 -0.56 19.97 8.47
CA SER A 422 0.54 19.17 7.90
C SER A 422 1.89 19.88 8.00
N SER A 423 1.93 21.19 7.72
CA SER A 423 3.09 22.06 7.91
C SER A 423 3.61 22.02 9.35
N GLN A 424 2.72 22.11 10.35
CA GLN A 424 3.13 22.09 11.75
C GLN A 424 3.75 20.73 12.16
N ILE A 425 3.19 19.62 11.70
CA ILE A 425 3.77 18.28 11.91
C ILE A 425 5.14 18.18 11.26
N LEU A 426 5.25 18.61 9.99
CA LEU A 426 6.52 18.60 9.26
C LEU A 426 7.58 19.47 9.92
N ARG A 427 7.21 20.67 10.39
CA ARG A 427 8.12 21.57 11.10
C ARG A 427 8.64 20.96 12.40
N THR A 428 7.73 20.37 13.19
CA THR A 428 8.07 19.76 14.49
C THR A 428 9.03 18.59 14.30
N TYR A 429 8.72 17.67 13.37
CA TYR A 429 9.59 16.54 13.06
C TYR A 429 10.91 16.98 12.42
N GLY A 430 10.82 17.76 11.34
CA GLY A 430 11.95 18.17 10.51
C GLY A 430 13.00 18.96 11.27
N THR A 431 12.59 19.90 12.13
CA THR A 431 13.54 20.70 12.92
C THR A 431 14.31 19.82 13.91
N ARG A 432 13.62 18.90 14.61
CA ARG A 432 14.24 18.02 15.61
C ARG A 432 15.16 16.97 14.98
N ILE A 433 14.70 16.32 13.90
CA ILE A 433 15.46 15.25 13.24
C ILE A 433 16.71 15.77 12.52
N LEU A 434 16.67 17.01 12.02
CA LEU A 434 17.83 17.66 11.42
C LEU A 434 18.82 18.18 12.45
N ALA A 435 18.34 18.60 13.63
CA ALA A 435 19.19 19.09 14.71
C ALA A 435 19.89 17.96 15.49
N LYS A 436 19.35 16.74 15.47
CA LYS A 436 19.97 15.59 16.13
C LYS A 436 21.26 15.23 15.43
N ASP A 437 22.36 15.31 16.18
CA ASP A 437 23.61 14.69 15.78
C ASP A 437 23.49 13.17 15.97
N PHE A 438 23.66 12.42 14.89
CA PHE A 438 23.66 10.96 14.93
C PHE A 438 25.09 10.40 15.16
N GLY A 439 26.09 11.27 15.41
CA GLY A 439 27.48 10.93 15.69
C GLY A 439 28.21 10.30 14.48
N ASP A 440 29.39 9.72 14.73
CA ASP A 440 30.24 9.02 13.74
C ASP A 440 29.54 7.86 12.99
N SER A 441 28.29 7.52 13.36
CA SER A 441 27.45 6.53 12.66
C SER A 441 27.03 6.94 11.23
N MET A 442 27.38 8.17 10.81
CA MET A 442 27.22 8.64 9.43
C MET A 442 28.33 8.15 8.48
N GLN A 443 29.41 7.55 9.01
CA GLN A 443 30.34 6.79 8.18
C GLN A 443 29.72 5.43 7.87
N SER A 444 29.52 5.15 6.59
CA SER A 444 29.22 3.81 6.10
C SER A 444 30.18 2.82 6.77
N VAL A 445 29.64 1.82 7.47
CA VAL A 445 30.48 0.78 8.07
C VAL A 445 31.27 0.13 6.95
N ALA A 446 32.60 0.16 7.04
CA ALA A 446 33.48 -0.55 6.12
C ALA A 446 33.11 -2.04 6.18
N GLY A 447 32.41 -2.53 5.17
CA GLY A 447 32.09 -3.94 5.03
C GLY A 447 33.35 -4.76 4.72
N ILE A 448 33.20 -6.08 4.72
CA ILE A 448 34.24 -7.00 4.26
C ILE A 448 34.63 -6.59 2.83
N GLY A 449 35.87 -6.11 2.63
CA GLY A 449 36.39 -5.71 1.32
C GLY A 449 36.22 -4.23 0.93
N ASN A 450 36.11 -3.29 1.87
CA ASN A 450 35.96 -1.84 1.60
C ASN A 450 34.67 -1.45 0.84
N VAL A 451 33.64 -2.32 0.85
CA VAL A 451 32.33 -1.98 0.29
C VAL A 451 31.48 -1.27 1.36
N PRO A 452 31.01 -0.03 1.13
CA PRO A 452 30.11 0.67 2.04
C PRO A 452 28.82 -0.13 2.25
N THR A 453 28.54 -0.56 3.48
CA THR A 453 27.27 -1.25 3.79
C THR A 453 26.25 -0.24 4.32
N PRO A 454 25.01 -0.20 3.78
CA PRO A 454 23.99 0.75 4.22
C PRO A 454 23.64 0.61 5.70
N ASN A 455 23.54 1.73 6.43
CA ASN A 455 23.31 1.72 7.87
C ASN A 455 21.80 1.54 8.19
N ARG A 456 21.39 0.29 8.43
CA ARG A 456 19.98 -0.05 8.73
C ARG A 456 19.40 0.68 9.94
N LYS A 457 20.19 0.91 10.99
CA LYS A 457 19.74 1.62 12.20
C LYS A 457 19.45 3.08 11.87
N LEU A 458 20.37 3.73 11.16
CA LEU A 458 20.19 5.12 10.73
C LEU A 458 19.03 5.27 9.74
N TYR A 459 18.80 4.27 8.88
CA TYR A 459 17.61 4.21 8.04
C TYR A 459 16.32 4.19 8.88
N GLU A 460 16.23 3.31 9.88
CA GLU A 460 15.03 3.17 10.71
C GLU A 460 14.77 4.43 11.57
N GLU A 461 15.82 5.05 12.10
CA GLU A 461 15.73 6.23 12.98
C GLU A 461 15.57 7.57 12.23
N LYS A 462 16.16 7.71 11.02
CA LYS A 462 16.23 8.99 10.29
C LYS A 462 15.61 8.93 8.90
N TYR A 463 16.19 8.16 7.99
CA TYR A 463 15.88 8.26 6.56
C TYR A 463 14.48 7.79 6.20
N LYS A 464 13.97 6.76 6.88
CA LYS A 464 12.60 6.27 6.70
C LYS A 464 11.57 7.32 7.12
N GLY A 465 11.79 7.98 8.25
CA GLY A 465 10.91 9.03 8.73
C GLY A 465 10.94 10.26 7.82
N ILE A 466 12.13 10.64 7.33
CA ILE A 466 12.27 11.69 6.30
C ILE A 466 11.49 11.33 5.02
N GLY A 467 11.64 10.11 4.51
CA GLY A 467 10.89 9.67 3.33
C GLY A 467 9.38 9.81 3.49
N ILE A 468 8.84 9.46 4.66
CA ILE A 468 7.40 9.61 4.95
C ILE A 468 7.01 11.10 5.11
N ALA A 469 7.89 11.94 5.66
CA ALA A 469 7.64 13.38 5.76
C ALA A 469 7.63 14.07 4.39
N LEU A 470 8.51 13.67 3.47
CA LEU A 470 8.51 14.14 2.08
C LEU A 470 7.26 13.69 1.34
N ASP A 471 6.82 12.46 1.57
CA ASP A 471 5.57 11.91 1.04
C ASP A 471 4.34 12.70 1.54
N LEU A 472 4.25 12.94 2.85
CA LEU A 472 3.24 13.80 3.47
C LEU A 472 3.19 15.18 2.80
N PHE A 473 4.34 15.81 2.63
CA PHE A 473 4.40 17.15 2.05
C PHE A 473 4.02 17.14 0.58
N SER A 474 4.46 16.13 -0.17
CA SER A 474 4.09 15.93 -1.58
C SER A 474 2.58 15.81 -1.75
N HIS A 475 1.90 15.05 -0.89
CA HIS A 475 0.43 14.97 -0.87
C HIS A 475 -0.24 16.32 -0.56
N SER A 476 0.37 17.12 0.32
CA SER A 476 -0.10 18.48 0.63
C SER A 476 0.07 19.46 -0.54
N LEU A 477 1.20 19.41 -1.25
CA LEU A 477 1.48 20.31 -2.37
C LEU A 477 0.66 19.97 -3.63
N ASN A 478 0.52 18.67 -3.94
CA ASN A 478 -0.17 18.20 -5.15
C ASN A 478 -1.62 17.76 -4.90
N GLY A 479 -2.17 18.09 -3.72
CA GLY A 479 -3.50 17.64 -3.31
C GLY A 479 -4.67 18.34 -4.00
N GLY A 480 -4.44 19.53 -4.60
CA GLY A 480 -5.45 20.32 -5.30
C GLY A 480 -6.51 20.98 -4.40
N TYR A 481 -6.40 20.85 -3.07
CA TYR A 481 -7.39 21.34 -2.10
C TYR A 481 -6.99 22.65 -1.40
N CYS A 482 -5.77 23.15 -1.61
CA CYS A 482 -5.25 24.34 -0.92
C CYS A 482 -4.71 25.35 -1.94
N ASN A 483 -5.14 26.62 -1.85
CA ASN A 483 -4.59 27.69 -2.67
C ASN A 483 -3.38 28.33 -1.97
N PHE A 484 -2.19 28.04 -2.47
CA PHE A 484 -0.94 28.51 -1.87
C PHE A 484 -0.70 30.02 -2.02
N GLY A 485 -1.31 30.70 -2.99
CA GLY A 485 -1.16 32.15 -3.16
C GLY A 485 -1.72 32.95 -1.98
N VAL A 486 -2.60 32.34 -1.18
CA VAL A 486 -3.21 32.94 0.00
C VAL A 486 -2.20 33.12 1.15
N PHE A 487 -1.18 32.28 1.24
CA PHE A 487 -0.20 32.34 2.33
C PHE A 487 0.64 33.61 2.28
N ASP A 488 1.14 33.97 1.09
CA ASP A 488 1.91 35.20 0.90
C ASP A 488 1.04 36.45 1.14
N LEU A 489 -0.26 36.42 0.78
CA LEU A 489 -1.20 37.53 1.00
C LEU A 489 -1.46 37.82 2.48
N TYR A 490 -1.48 36.78 3.34
CA TYR A 490 -1.71 36.92 4.78
C TYR A 490 -0.42 36.91 5.61
N GLY A 491 0.76 36.88 4.97
CA GLY A 491 2.05 36.81 5.67
C GLY A 491 2.27 35.50 6.44
N ASP A 492 1.65 34.40 6.02
CA ASP A 492 1.81 33.08 6.65
C ASP A 492 3.03 32.35 6.06
N GLU A 493 4.09 32.22 6.85
CA GLU A 493 5.36 31.60 6.44
C GLU A 493 5.32 30.06 6.39
N SER A 494 4.18 29.43 6.67
CA SER A 494 4.05 27.97 6.78
C SER A 494 4.59 27.20 5.56
N LEU A 495 4.30 27.68 4.35
CA LEU A 495 4.78 27.06 3.11
C LEU A 495 6.30 27.24 2.95
N GLN A 496 6.80 28.45 3.20
CA GLN A 496 8.22 28.79 3.02
C GLN A 496 9.11 27.99 3.98
N VAL A 497 8.74 27.95 5.26
CA VAL A 497 9.44 27.18 6.30
C VAL A 497 9.40 25.69 6.01
N SER A 498 8.24 25.15 5.63
CA SER A 498 8.09 23.73 5.29
C SER A 498 8.93 23.33 4.09
N MET A 499 8.98 24.16 3.05
CA MET A 499 9.78 23.92 1.85
C MET A 499 11.28 23.91 2.17
N ALA A 500 11.76 24.90 2.92
CA ALA A 500 13.16 24.97 3.33
C ALA A 500 13.57 23.75 4.17
N LEU A 501 12.70 23.31 5.09
CA LEU A 501 12.93 22.10 5.89
C LEU A 501 12.92 20.83 5.03
N ALA A 502 12.00 20.71 4.07
CA ALA A 502 11.95 19.55 3.17
C ALA A 502 13.21 19.44 2.29
N LEU A 503 13.69 20.55 1.72
CA LEU A 503 14.95 20.58 0.97
C LEU A 503 16.16 20.24 1.85
N LYS A 504 16.23 20.77 3.09
CA LYS A 504 17.28 20.39 4.05
C LYS A 504 17.22 18.91 4.42
N MET A 505 16.01 18.34 4.56
CA MET A 505 15.83 16.90 4.78
C MET A 505 16.35 16.08 3.59
N CYS A 506 16.06 16.47 2.35
CA CYS A 506 16.66 15.86 1.15
C CYS A 506 18.19 15.88 1.20
N LEU A 507 18.78 17.04 1.48
CA LEU A 507 20.24 17.23 1.56
C LEU A 507 20.89 16.46 2.73
N SER A 508 20.11 16.02 3.72
CA SER A 508 20.63 15.26 4.87
C SER A 508 20.82 13.76 4.59
N ILE A 509 20.33 13.26 3.45
CA ILE A 509 20.43 11.85 3.05
C ILE A 509 21.64 11.68 2.12
N PRO A 510 22.61 10.81 2.44
CA PRO A 510 23.67 10.43 1.51
C PRO A 510 23.12 9.69 0.28
N ASN A 511 23.73 9.88 -0.88
CA ASN A 511 23.31 9.23 -2.13
C ASN A 511 23.32 7.70 -2.03
N THR A 512 24.36 7.13 -1.43
CA THR A 512 24.50 5.68 -1.22
C THR A 512 23.35 5.10 -0.40
N GLU A 513 22.93 5.80 0.66
CA GLU A 513 21.81 5.41 1.52
C GLU A 513 20.46 5.60 0.80
N LEU A 514 20.32 6.66 0.00
CA LEU A 514 19.11 6.93 -0.77
C LEU A 514 18.82 5.79 -1.75
N GLN A 515 19.83 5.32 -2.49
CA GLN A 515 19.70 4.22 -3.44
C GLN A 515 19.42 2.87 -2.77
N ALA A 516 19.95 2.64 -1.57
CA ALA A 516 19.77 1.38 -0.84
C ALA A 516 18.32 1.15 -0.36
N TYR A 517 17.54 2.20 -0.14
CA TYR A 517 16.21 2.10 0.48
C TYR A 517 15.08 2.68 -0.37
N GLN A 518 14.44 1.83 -1.17
CA GLN A 518 13.33 2.18 -2.08
C GLN A 518 12.18 2.97 -1.44
N LYS A 519 11.89 2.72 -0.14
CA LYS A 519 10.78 3.38 0.59
C LYS A 519 11.06 4.86 0.89
N THR A 520 12.32 5.29 0.86
CA THR A 520 12.73 6.70 0.97
C THR A 520 13.07 7.26 -0.41
N PHE A 521 13.64 6.43 -1.28
CA PHE A 521 13.95 6.75 -2.67
C PHE A 521 12.77 7.36 -3.44
N LYS A 522 11.62 6.68 -3.50
CA LYS A 522 10.46 7.17 -4.28
C LYS A 522 9.91 8.52 -3.78
N PRO A 523 9.58 8.69 -2.47
CA PRO A 523 9.12 9.97 -1.97
C PRO A 523 10.07 11.14 -2.22
N PHE A 524 11.38 10.90 -2.20
CA PHE A 524 12.39 11.92 -2.47
C PHE A 524 12.23 12.53 -3.87
N TYR A 525 12.16 11.71 -4.91
CA TYR A 525 12.03 12.20 -6.29
C TYR A 525 10.63 12.73 -6.60
N VAL A 526 9.58 12.15 -6.00
CA VAL A 526 8.21 12.71 -6.11
C VAL A 526 8.19 14.14 -5.57
N PHE A 527 8.79 14.37 -4.41
CA PHE A 527 8.88 15.71 -3.81
C PHE A 527 9.69 16.68 -4.67
N LEU A 528 10.87 16.27 -5.14
CA LEU A 528 11.71 17.13 -5.99
C LEU A 528 11.03 17.47 -7.32
N ASP A 529 10.31 16.53 -7.93
CA ASP A 529 9.56 16.76 -9.16
C ASP A 529 8.47 17.82 -8.95
N ILE A 530 7.63 17.68 -7.92
CA ILE A 530 6.60 18.67 -7.56
C ILE A 530 7.24 20.04 -7.29
N THR A 531 8.33 20.07 -6.53
CA THR A 531 9.03 21.31 -6.18
C THR A 531 9.61 21.98 -7.42
N SER A 532 10.21 21.22 -8.34
CA SER A 532 10.76 21.75 -9.60
C SER A 532 9.68 22.30 -10.54
N LYS A 533 8.46 21.76 -10.50
CA LYS A 533 7.34 22.21 -11.35
C LYS A 533 6.68 23.49 -10.83
N SER A 534 6.40 23.55 -9.53
CA SER A 534 5.52 24.58 -8.97
C SER A 534 6.23 25.57 -8.03
N HIS A 535 7.41 25.21 -7.52
CA HIS A 535 8.11 25.98 -6.49
C HIS A 535 9.62 26.12 -6.78
N ILE A 536 10.01 26.13 -8.06
CA ILE A 536 11.41 26.10 -8.50
C ILE A 536 12.28 27.20 -7.89
N LYS A 537 11.71 28.38 -7.63
CA LYS A 537 12.40 29.50 -6.96
C LYS A 537 13.06 29.06 -5.64
N LYS A 538 12.41 28.18 -4.88
CA LYS A 538 12.93 27.66 -3.60
C LYS A 538 14.13 26.73 -3.76
N ILE A 539 14.27 26.05 -4.90
CA ILE A 539 15.46 25.26 -5.24
C ILE A 539 16.67 26.19 -5.48
N PHE A 540 16.43 27.33 -6.13
CA PHE A 540 17.47 28.32 -6.44
C PHE A 540 17.79 29.27 -5.27
N GLU A 541 17.06 29.19 -4.15
CA GLU A 541 17.44 29.83 -2.88
C GLU A 541 18.55 29.06 -2.13
N LEU A 542 18.86 27.83 -2.55
CA LEU A 542 19.94 27.03 -1.98
C LEU A 542 21.31 27.59 -2.36
N ASP A 543 22.34 27.30 -1.58
CA ASP A 543 23.72 27.60 -1.99
C ASP A 543 24.17 26.68 -3.15
N ALA A 544 25.23 27.07 -3.85
CA ALA A 544 25.70 26.36 -5.04
C ALA A 544 26.09 24.90 -4.77
N THR A 545 26.63 24.59 -3.57
CA THR A 545 27.03 23.23 -3.21
C THR A 545 25.81 22.36 -2.97
N SER A 546 24.81 22.88 -2.26
CA SER A 546 23.53 22.20 -2.03
C SER A 546 22.78 21.93 -3.33
N LEU A 547 22.73 22.91 -4.25
CA LEU A 547 22.11 22.72 -5.57
C LEU A 547 22.84 21.67 -6.39
N ALA A 548 24.17 21.70 -6.44
CA ALA A 548 24.97 20.69 -7.13
C ALA A 548 24.76 19.28 -6.57
N ARG A 549 24.60 19.15 -5.24
CA ARG A 549 24.27 17.87 -4.60
C ARG A 549 22.91 17.35 -5.05
N LEU A 550 21.86 18.19 -5.09
CA LEU A 550 20.56 17.77 -5.60
C LEU A 550 20.63 17.35 -7.07
N ILE A 551 21.38 18.08 -7.90
CA ILE A 551 21.59 17.74 -9.31
C ILE A 551 22.30 16.38 -9.43
N SER A 552 23.29 16.10 -8.59
CA SER A 552 23.96 14.79 -8.53
C SER A 552 23.01 13.66 -8.11
N CYS A 553 22.09 13.90 -7.16
CA CYS A 553 21.05 12.92 -6.84
C CYS A 553 20.13 12.66 -8.05
N VAL A 554 19.80 13.69 -8.84
CA VAL A 554 18.98 13.57 -10.05
C VAL A 554 19.72 12.83 -11.16
N GLU A 555 21.03 13.09 -11.32
CA GLU A 555 21.93 12.35 -12.22
C GLU A 555 21.88 10.85 -11.92
N GLU A 556 22.10 10.45 -10.66
CA GLU A 556 21.99 9.05 -10.24
C GLU A 556 20.57 8.49 -10.40
N GLY A 557 19.54 9.31 -10.16
CA GLY A 557 18.14 8.91 -10.32
C GLY A 557 17.75 8.58 -11.76
N LEU A 558 18.44 9.13 -12.77
CA LEU A 558 18.26 8.78 -14.18
C LEU A 558 18.66 7.33 -14.48
N LEU A 559 19.57 6.75 -13.69
CA LEU A 559 20.01 5.35 -13.78
C LEU A 559 19.07 4.37 -13.05
N SER A 560 17.98 4.85 -12.46
CA SER A 560 17.04 4.03 -11.70
C SER A 560 16.33 2.98 -12.58
N PHE A 561 16.26 1.74 -12.10
CA PHE A 561 15.42 0.68 -12.68
C PHE A 561 13.91 0.97 -12.54
N ASP A 562 13.52 1.83 -11.59
CA ASP A 562 12.13 2.29 -11.50
C ASP A 562 11.86 3.40 -12.53
N VAL A 563 11.09 3.04 -13.55
CA VAL A 563 10.71 3.93 -14.67
C VAL A 563 10.00 5.20 -14.18
N SER A 564 9.24 5.13 -13.09
CA SER A 564 8.58 6.32 -12.55
C SER A 564 9.61 7.33 -12.05
N VAL A 565 10.69 6.86 -11.42
CA VAL A 565 11.73 7.74 -10.87
C VAL A 565 12.59 8.33 -11.98
N SER A 566 12.99 7.54 -12.97
CA SER A 566 13.78 8.05 -14.09
C SER A 566 12.99 9.09 -14.91
N MET A 567 11.69 8.90 -15.11
CA MET A 567 10.80 9.90 -15.71
C MET A 567 10.68 11.18 -14.88
N GLN A 568 10.57 11.06 -13.55
CA GLN A 568 10.57 12.23 -12.64
C GLN A 568 11.88 13.00 -12.74
N CYS A 569 13.02 12.30 -12.80
CA CYS A 569 14.34 12.93 -12.97
C CYS A 569 14.42 13.70 -14.29
N CYS A 570 13.94 13.14 -15.40
CA CYS A 570 13.86 13.87 -16.67
C CYS A 570 13.03 15.16 -16.55
N SER A 571 11.89 15.10 -15.87
CA SER A 571 11.05 16.28 -15.63
C SER A 571 11.76 17.32 -14.75
N ILE A 572 12.47 16.89 -13.71
CA ILE A 572 13.24 17.79 -12.83
C ILE A 572 14.33 18.50 -13.62
N VAL A 573 15.08 17.77 -14.44
CA VAL A 573 16.13 18.35 -15.31
C VAL A 573 15.52 19.35 -16.30
N ASP A 574 14.40 19.02 -16.94
CA ASP A 574 13.74 19.92 -17.89
C ASP A 574 13.34 21.24 -17.23
N ASN A 575 12.75 21.16 -16.03
CA ASN A 575 12.35 22.35 -15.27
C ASN A 575 13.56 23.18 -14.84
N ILE A 576 14.61 22.56 -14.29
CA ILE A 576 15.83 23.26 -13.86
C ILE A 576 16.48 23.98 -15.04
N VAL A 577 16.67 23.27 -16.16
CA VAL A 577 17.37 23.81 -17.32
C VAL A 577 16.54 24.86 -18.05
N SER A 578 15.22 24.67 -18.16
CA SER A 578 14.31 25.70 -18.67
C SER A 578 14.42 26.99 -17.85
N TYR A 579 14.46 26.85 -16.52
CA TYR A 579 14.58 28.00 -15.63
C TYR A 579 15.91 28.74 -15.80
N PHE A 580 17.03 28.01 -15.95
CA PHE A 580 18.35 28.59 -16.29
C PHE A 580 18.32 29.36 -17.61
N ILE A 581 17.67 28.84 -18.64
CA ILE A 581 17.62 29.48 -19.96
C ILE A 581 16.76 30.75 -19.93
N GLU A 582 15.64 30.72 -19.22
CA GLU A 582 14.71 31.84 -19.12
C GLU A 582 15.25 33.00 -18.27
N HIS A 583 15.89 32.71 -17.13
CA HIS A 583 16.26 33.72 -16.14
C HIS A 583 17.77 33.93 -16.00
N GLY A 584 18.59 32.96 -16.39
CA GLY A 584 20.05 33.01 -16.20
C GLY A 584 20.79 33.99 -17.12
N LYS A 585 20.13 34.48 -18.18
CA LYS A 585 20.70 35.50 -19.08
C LYS A 585 20.54 36.92 -18.53
N ASP A 586 19.60 37.15 -17.61
CA ASP A 586 19.31 38.47 -17.07
C ASP A 586 20.18 38.79 -15.84
N LEU A 587 21.41 39.24 -16.11
CA LEU A 587 22.39 39.67 -15.10
C LEU A 587 21.96 40.90 -14.30
N SER A 588 20.88 41.59 -14.67
CA SER A 588 20.34 42.70 -13.89
C SER A 588 19.68 42.22 -12.59
N THR A 589 19.26 40.95 -12.55
CA THR A 589 18.60 40.35 -11.39
C THR A 589 19.60 39.59 -10.49
N PRO A 590 19.41 39.60 -9.16
CA PRO A 590 20.22 38.78 -8.24
C PRO A 590 20.18 37.29 -8.58
N LEU A 591 19.05 36.80 -9.08
CA LEU A 591 18.88 35.43 -9.51
C LEU A 591 19.73 35.08 -10.74
N GLY A 592 19.75 35.94 -11.76
CA GLY A 592 20.59 35.74 -12.94
C GLY A 592 22.08 35.75 -12.60
N GLN A 593 22.50 36.64 -11.70
CA GLN A 593 23.88 36.65 -11.17
C GLN A 593 24.23 35.36 -10.41
N TYR A 594 23.34 34.90 -9.53
CA TYR A 594 23.52 33.64 -8.83
C TYR A 594 23.63 32.45 -9.78
N MET A 595 22.76 32.35 -10.79
CA MET A 595 22.78 31.28 -11.79
C MET A 595 24.09 31.24 -12.57
N GLN A 596 24.60 32.40 -12.99
CA GLN A 596 25.89 32.48 -13.68
C GLN A 596 27.05 32.11 -12.76
N SER A 597 27.01 32.56 -11.50
CA SER A 597 27.98 32.17 -10.48
C SER A 597 27.96 30.64 -10.23
N PHE A 598 26.78 30.03 -10.17
CA PHE A 598 26.64 28.57 -10.05
C PHE A 598 27.30 27.83 -11.20
N LEU A 599 27.06 28.24 -12.45
CA LEU A 599 27.68 27.62 -13.63
C LEU A 599 29.22 27.76 -13.64
N GLN A 600 29.77 28.80 -13.00
CA GLN A 600 31.22 28.98 -12.85
C GLN A 600 31.79 28.14 -11.71
N GLN A 601 31.09 28.05 -10.57
CA GLN A 601 31.54 27.32 -9.38
C GLN A 601 31.38 25.80 -9.52
N GLN A 602 30.34 25.35 -10.23
CA GLN A 602 29.96 23.94 -10.40
C GLN A 602 29.73 23.62 -11.88
N PRO A 603 30.75 23.79 -12.75
CA PRO A 603 30.60 23.71 -14.20
C PRO A 603 30.20 22.32 -14.69
N ASP A 604 30.51 21.27 -13.93
CA ASP A 604 30.29 19.89 -14.34
C ASP A 604 28.90 19.35 -14.03
N SER A 605 28.13 19.99 -13.12
CA SER A 605 26.88 19.41 -12.61
C SER A 605 25.86 19.10 -13.71
N LEU A 606 25.60 20.05 -14.62
CA LEU A 606 24.66 19.84 -15.73
C LEU A 606 25.32 19.16 -16.94
N LYS A 607 26.63 19.35 -17.14
CA LYS A 607 27.39 18.69 -18.20
C LYS A 607 27.45 17.17 -18.02
N LYS A 608 27.56 16.68 -16.79
CA LYS A 608 27.51 15.24 -16.48
C LYS A 608 26.16 14.64 -16.87
N ILE A 609 25.07 15.32 -16.58
CA ILE A 609 23.72 14.89 -16.99
C ILE A 609 23.59 14.85 -18.52
N LEU A 610 24.08 15.86 -19.23
CA LEU A 610 24.11 15.88 -20.71
C LEU A 610 24.84 14.63 -21.26
N ASN A 611 26.03 14.37 -20.75
CA ASN A 611 26.83 13.20 -21.13
C ASN A 611 26.10 11.88 -20.83
N LEU A 612 25.50 11.77 -19.63
CA LEU A 612 24.76 10.60 -19.19
C LEU A 612 23.52 10.33 -20.07
N MET A 613 22.74 11.36 -20.38
CA MET A 613 21.54 11.21 -21.22
C MET A 613 21.89 10.71 -22.63
N PHE A 614 22.99 11.20 -23.23
CA PHE A 614 23.47 10.64 -24.49
C PHE A 614 23.93 9.19 -24.34
N GLN A 615 24.68 8.85 -23.29
CA GLN A 615 25.08 7.46 -23.03
C GLN A 615 23.87 6.52 -22.92
N LEU A 616 22.82 6.93 -22.20
CA LEU A 616 21.58 6.17 -22.05
C LEU A 616 20.86 5.95 -23.39
N ILE A 617 20.86 6.96 -24.27
CA ILE A 617 20.27 6.86 -25.61
C ILE A 617 21.09 5.91 -26.49
N LEU A 618 22.42 6.03 -26.47
CA LEU A 618 23.35 5.22 -27.26
C LEU A 618 23.33 3.75 -26.82
N ALA A 619 23.30 3.48 -25.51
CA ALA A 619 23.21 2.13 -24.96
C ALA A 619 21.84 1.49 -25.21
N GLY A 620 20.81 2.29 -25.49
CA GLY A 620 19.45 1.82 -25.66
C GLY A 620 18.78 1.36 -24.35
N GLU A 621 19.36 1.70 -23.21
CA GLU A 621 18.96 1.25 -21.87
C GLU A 621 17.86 2.11 -21.22
N PHE A 622 17.32 3.11 -21.94
CA PHE A 622 16.27 3.99 -21.41
C PHE A 622 14.86 3.67 -21.95
N SER A 623 13.86 3.69 -21.07
CA SER A 623 12.49 3.28 -21.39
C SER A 623 11.71 4.27 -22.26
N SER A 624 12.03 5.56 -22.22
CA SER A 624 11.29 6.62 -22.92
C SER A 624 12.20 7.69 -23.51
N THR A 625 12.53 7.58 -24.79
CA THR A 625 13.22 8.64 -25.55
C THR A 625 12.44 9.96 -25.54
N TRP A 626 11.11 9.88 -25.47
CA TRP A 626 10.23 11.05 -25.39
C TRP A 626 10.44 11.85 -24.10
N SER A 627 10.66 11.17 -22.97
CA SER A 627 10.91 11.84 -21.69
C SER A 627 12.29 12.50 -21.64
N LEU A 628 13.28 11.98 -22.37
CA LEU A 628 14.63 12.56 -22.46
C LEU A 628 14.71 13.77 -23.38
N SER A 629 13.81 13.91 -24.36
CA SER A 629 13.99 14.90 -25.43
C SER A 629 14.01 16.34 -24.94
N ARG A 630 13.06 16.72 -24.08
CA ARG A 630 12.93 18.09 -23.56
C ARG A 630 14.11 18.51 -22.67
N PRO A 631 14.49 17.74 -21.62
CA PRO A 631 15.66 18.09 -20.82
C PRO A 631 16.94 18.09 -21.64
N LEU A 632 17.09 17.15 -22.58
CA LEU A 632 18.28 17.07 -23.43
C LEU A 632 18.43 18.30 -24.34
N LEU A 633 17.34 18.77 -24.96
CA LEU A 633 17.36 20.01 -25.75
C LEU A 633 17.80 21.18 -24.88
N GLY A 634 17.21 21.33 -23.69
CA GLY A 634 17.60 22.36 -22.75
C GLY A 634 19.10 22.32 -22.44
N LEU A 635 19.64 21.14 -22.15
CA LEU A 635 21.06 20.96 -21.81
C LEU A 635 21.97 21.31 -22.99
N ILE A 636 21.61 20.94 -24.21
CA ILE A 636 22.35 21.31 -25.43
C ILE A 636 22.37 22.82 -25.62
N LEU A 637 21.22 23.49 -25.43
CA LEU A 637 21.13 24.94 -25.58
C LEU A 637 21.93 25.69 -24.50
N LEU A 638 22.00 25.15 -23.28
CA LEU A 638 22.76 25.72 -22.18
C LEU A 638 24.28 25.48 -22.30
N HIS A 639 24.68 24.32 -22.83
CA HIS A 639 26.09 23.90 -22.92
C HIS A 639 26.48 23.45 -24.35
N GLN A 640 26.41 24.40 -25.30
CA GLN A 640 26.69 24.11 -26.72
C GLN A 640 28.11 23.58 -26.96
N ASP A 641 29.12 24.17 -26.30
CA ASP A 641 30.53 23.75 -26.45
C ASP A 641 30.77 22.32 -25.94
N GLU A 642 30.11 21.95 -24.84
CA GLU A 642 30.18 20.59 -24.28
C GLU A 642 29.51 19.59 -25.23
N PHE A 643 28.37 19.95 -25.82
CA PHE A 643 27.69 19.11 -26.82
C PHE A 643 28.57 18.87 -28.05
N LEU A 644 29.24 19.91 -28.57
CA LEU A 644 30.16 19.76 -29.71
C LEU A 644 31.37 18.87 -29.34
N THR A 645 31.93 19.05 -28.15
CA THR A 645 33.02 18.23 -27.63
C THR A 645 32.59 16.77 -27.47
N LEU A 646 31.38 16.53 -26.95
CA LEU A 646 30.77 15.22 -26.81
C LEU A 646 30.55 14.56 -28.17
N LYS A 647 30.00 15.28 -29.16
CA LYS A 647 29.81 14.80 -30.53
C LYS A 647 31.13 14.29 -31.11
N GLU A 648 32.18 15.11 -31.10
CA GLU A 648 33.47 14.73 -31.66
C GLU A 648 34.11 13.55 -30.88
N ARG A 649 33.98 13.53 -29.54
CA ARG A 649 34.45 12.41 -28.72
C ARG A 649 33.78 11.09 -29.10
N LEU A 650 32.45 11.09 -29.28
CA LEU A 650 31.69 9.90 -29.65
C LEU A 650 32.01 9.43 -31.07
N ILE A 651 32.23 10.36 -32.00
CA ILE A 651 32.67 10.04 -33.37
C ILE A 651 34.05 9.38 -33.35
N MET A 652 35.01 9.92 -32.59
CA MET A 652 36.37 9.37 -32.52
C MET A 652 36.44 7.97 -31.88
N GLN A 653 35.45 7.60 -31.06
CA GLN A 653 35.34 6.27 -30.47
C GLN A 653 34.80 5.20 -31.43
N GLN A 654 34.29 5.58 -32.60
CA GLN A 654 33.78 4.64 -33.62
C GLN A 654 34.88 4.19 -34.59
N ILE A 655 34.66 3.05 -35.26
CA ILE A 655 35.49 2.61 -36.40
C ILE A 655 35.32 3.55 -37.61
N ASP A 656 36.34 3.67 -38.45
CA ASP A 656 36.40 4.69 -39.52
C ASP A 656 35.18 4.68 -40.46
N GLU A 657 34.65 3.51 -40.82
CA GLU A 657 33.45 3.34 -41.67
C GLU A 657 32.16 3.90 -41.03
N ARG A 658 32.12 3.98 -39.70
CA ARG A 658 30.95 4.44 -38.92
C ARG A 658 31.07 5.91 -38.51
N LYS A 659 32.26 6.50 -38.54
CA LYS A 659 32.51 7.89 -38.16
C LYS A 659 31.67 8.87 -38.98
N GLU A 660 31.68 8.70 -40.31
CA GLU A 660 30.93 9.58 -41.22
C GLU A 660 29.41 9.43 -41.04
N LYS A 661 28.93 8.18 -40.87
CA LYS A 661 27.50 7.91 -40.60
C LYS A 661 27.03 8.55 -39.30
N LEU A 662 27.79 8.39 -38.21
CA LEU A 662 27.45 8.98 -36.92
C LEU A 662 27.49 10.51 -36.97
N ARG A 663 28.45 11.10 -37.69
CA ARG A 663 28.49 12.56 -37.92
C ARG A 663 27.21 13.05 -38.60
N ASN A 664 26.77 12.37 -39.66
CA ASN A 664 25.51 12.71 -40.36
C ASN A 664 24.28 12.60 -39.43
N PHE A 665 24.22 11.58 -38.56
CA PHE A 665 23.11 11.45 -37.61
C PHE A 665 23.06 12.61 -36.61
N PHE A 666 24.21 13.08 -36.11
CA PHE A 666 24.25 14.27 -35.25
C PHE A 666 23.88 15.56 -35.99
N ASP A 667 24.20 15.68 -37.28
CA ASP A 667 23.80 16.83 -38.09
C ASP A 667 22.28 16.82 -38.35
N GLU A 668 21.70 15.65 -38.62
CA GLU A 668 20.25 15.48 -38.76
C GLU A 668 19.50 15.76 -37.45
N LEU A 669 20.05 15.33 -36.31
CA LEU A 669 19.50 15.60 -34.98
C LEU A 669 19.29 17.10 -34.72
N MET A 670 20.26 17.92 -35.13
CA MET A 670 20.25 19.37 -34.93
C MET A 670 19.67 20.17 -36.12
N HIS A 671 19.26 19.48 -37.19
CA HIS A 671 18.73 20.12 -38.39
C HIS A 671 17.41 20.86 -38.09
N GLN A 672 17.39 22.17 -38.36
CA GLN A 672 16.28 23.09 -38.08
C GLN A 672 15.89 23.18 -36.59
N VAL A 673 16.82 22.89 -35.68
CA VAL A 673 16.63 23.14 -34.24
C VAL A 673 17.00 24.59 -33.93
N GLU A 674 16.05 25.36 -33.42
CA GLU A 674 16.25 26.75 -33.05
C GLU A 674 16.96 26.88 -31.68
N ASN A 675 17.57 28.04 -31.40
CA ASN A 675 18.08 28.37 -30.06
C ASN A 675 16.95 28.91 -29.16
N SER A 676 15.85 28.17 -29.05
CA SER A 676 14.66 28.56 -28.30
C SER A 676 14.02 27.34 -27.61
N LEU A 677 13.32 27.56 -26.49
CA LEU A 677 12.53 26.52 -25.82
C LEU A 677 11.05 26.54 -26.24
N SER A 678 10.75 27.04 -27.44
CA SER A 678 9.37 27.09 -27.94
C SER A 678 8.76 25.68 -28.05
N SER A 679 7.43 25.56 -27.85
CA SER A 679 6.76 24.25 -27.96
C SER A 679 7.02 23.59 -29.30
N ARG A 680 6.99 24.38 -30.39
CA ARG A 680 7.26 23.89 -31.75
C ARG A 680 8.68 23.34 -31.88
N ASN A 681 9.68 24.03 -31.34
CA ASN A 681 11.07 23.57 -31.40
C ASN A 681 11.29 22.30 -30.56
N ARG A 682 10.70 22.23 -29.35
CA ARG A 682 10.72 21.03 -28.49
C ARG A 682 10.10 19.82 -29.18
N ASP A 683 8.95 20.00 -29.84
CA ASP A 683 8.27 18.91 -30.55
C ASP A 683 9.06 18.46 -31.79
N HIS A 684 9.68 19.40 -32.50
CA HIS A 684 10.57 19.09 -33.63
C HIS A 684 11.80 18.29 -33.19
N PHE A 685 12.53 18.78 -32.18
CA PHE A 685 13.69 18.07 -31.61
C PHE A 685 13.31 16.68 -31.09
N THR A 686 12.13 16.53 -30.49
CA THR A 686 11.65 15.22 -30.00
C THR A 686 11.53 14.20 -31.13
N ARG A 687 11.02 14.62 -32.31
CA ARG A 687 10.94 13.74 -33.49
C ARG A 687 12.34 13.39 -34.00
N GLN A 688 13.23 14.37 -34.09
CA GLN A 688 14.60 14.14 -34.53
C GLN A 688 15.38 13.22 -33.60
N LEU A 689 15.21 13.38 -32.28
CA LEU A 689 15.85 12.51 -31.29
C LEU A 689 15.33 11.07 -31.37
N TYR A 690 14.05 10.89 -31.64
CA TYR A 690 13.49 9.56 -31.84
C TYR A 690 14.11 8.87 -33.07
N THR A 691 14.20 9.59 -34.20
CA THR A 691 14.89 9.11 -35.40
C THR A 691 16.36 8.80 -35.13
N PHE A 692 17.08 9.70 -34.47
CA PHE A 692 18.47 9.53 -34.06
C PHE A 692 18.67 8.28 -33.20
N ALA A 693 17.82 8.07 -32.19
CA ALA A 693 17.90 6.90 -31.31
C ALA A 693 17.67 5.58 -32.07
N GLN A 694 16.83 5.58 -33.12
CA GLN A 694 16.65 4.41 -33.97
C GLN A 694 17.85 4.17 -34.90
N MET A 695 18.38 5.23 -35.50
CA MET A 695 19.54 5.19 -36.40
C MET A 695 20.81 4.76 -35.69
N VAL A 696 21.02 5.20 -34.44
CA VAL A 696 22.21 4.80 -33.69
C VAL A 696 22.14 3.35 -33.20
N LYS A 697 20.94 2.80 -32.98
CA LYS A 697 20.80 1.37 -32.69
C LYS A 697 21.14 0.47 -33.88
N SER A 698 21.08 0.98 -35.11
CA SER A 698 21.44 0.24 -36.32
C SER A 698 22.90 0.43 -36.76
N LEU A 699 23.65 1.29 -36.05
CA LEU A 699 25.08 1.47 -36.19
C LEU A 699 25.83 0.31 -35.57
#